data_AF-A0A7Y8LLQ7-F1
#
_entry.id   AF-A0A7Y8LLQ7-F1
#
_cell.length_a   1.000
_cell.length_b   1.000
_cell.length_c   1.000
_cell.angle_alpha   90.00
_cell.angle_beta   90.00
_cell.angle_gamma   90.00
#
_symmetry.space_group_name_H-M   'P 1'
#
loop_
_entity.id
_entity.type
_entity.pdbx_description
1 polymer ?
#
loop_
_entity_poly.entity_id
_entity_poly.type
_entity_poly.pdbx_seq_one_letter_code
_entity_poly.pdbx_strand_id
1 'polypeptide(L)'
;MANNNPFEKLFKLKPIRPGKISEISEATASSSVPLAERVNFHIGNPIQSEILSNYYLRSILNLPIDSLDDSKINIDSIREELDWDQSEIKRIEFLYELIQNSAPYSPRGGYSINKPIKLIQKFHRWLENDQEEPLSYDLGERSGKREIIISSGGRKESLRVLFHSLNSYLQNLPANIFISNSNKQLYENSFHNLKFHSIPEFEKDAYSSLAEKLAENLDVPNYLILDKSFSEETRRNIRELAFKYPLYIIEINDTPNHFSLAREAKLKSSVLRILTPFFILNKLKNSSVVFLAGDSELLRIYESVHFQLKGTPSSSEIELLQYLVDNKDEINESSLKLQLNIDHSSLDQSSAFPVPSLIYEKSKSFEKMTERVLSRTDKILSRMKEYLNDEAFSLLRNSSIDYLAVHSTKEILDDLFKNISDDNWHALTAKSLINVFTKEHPYYDAKYLEVVNGSARTALGILGFHCGIQEIITCDFSWTYEHCFPKTNFIPLKDDFELDVEGISRKVISLLDKKFQKNIAVIFNNPHNASGKIFKETDIKRLLAFCLDNNVYVIDDLAYQNVLPDNSIKGPKTVKQIALDLVNEGQVFREQLKNVISIHSLSKTDSFAGARIAFAEIIDDELRKSFCKYNSYIKPNIAANILAYLFYRNDSERIKLFWLLRNKIFKAKMDAIKEAEIELPESRNPFGIHVSRPQGSMYPLMTIDHLPHGLSLDWLSSGLASQGIGIIPLSAFARSSKGFELGRKSFRLTLGGTDSPEVLLRKTRRVLIDLNRLIAEEEAKYNKHLFPVKKVNRKNHFYFDSSDFLWQQFTASVEQECRRISYQAVKNFTDENESKIISERFFEKYLPARLAAFTKIFESSRNMYLDFLSSFTSEKNSTLVNHLESEFYKDNLEQRQKVFKERTYDRTVHPTQVFAIDTDILFNSAFDTILKKQNPDKAFINRISKCLIDEYLGKNVSINSAKEGEELVCDLKAMIHAENFASIYSNNYHKEIMSFWGDWDGSNRPSGQGHRLVAAALIENVIQLSSIIKTIISIDSDTNIDSNLLSQIDQLQKSNQDFWQLLNHITALTNQLEN
;
A
#
# COMPACT_ATOMS: atom_id res chain seq x y z
N MET A 1 31.10 -2.52 25.40
CA MET A 1 30.91 -1.05 25.49
C MET A 1 30.54 -0.55 24.11
N ALA A 2 29.25 -0.31 23.86
CA ALA A 2 28.74 0.17 22.58
C ALA A 2 28.80 1.71 22.53
N ASN A 3 29.36 2.26 21.46
CA ASN A 3 29.42 3.70 21.20
C ASN A 3 28.00 4.28 21.12
N ASN A 4 27.56 4.99 22.15
CA ASN A 4 26.38 5.86 22.10
C ASN A 4 26.72 7.14 21.33
N ASN A 5 26.69 7.11 19.99
CA ASN A 5 26.73 8.33 19.20
C ASN A 5 25.33 9.00 19.25
N PRO A 6 25.17 10.19 19.87
CA PRO A 6 23.88 10.88 19.96
C PRO A 6 23.26 11.16 18.58
N PHE A 7 24.10 11.33 17.56
CA PHE A 7 23.70 11.58 16.18
C PHE A 7 22.88 10.40 15.60
N GLU A 8 23.39 9.17 15.71
CA GLU A 8 22.71 7.98 15.19
C GLU A 8 21.39 7.71 15.90
N LYS A 9 21.28 8.10 17.18
CA LYS A 9 20.03 7.96 17.93
C LYS A 9 18.96 8.92 17.44
N LEU A 10 19.30 10.19 17.19
CA LEU A 10 18.34 11.25 16.83
C LEU A 10 17.82 11.10 15.40
N PHE A 11 18.68 10.79 14.43
CA PHE A 11 18.29 10.69 13.02
C PHE A 11 17.78 9.30 12.62
N LYS A 12 17.54 8.42 13.60
CA LYS A 12 17.09 7.05 13.36
C LYS A 12 15.74 7.00 12.64
N LEU A 13 15.66 6.16 11.61
CA LEU A 13 14.47 5.98 10.80
C LEU A 13 13.72 4.68 11.17
N LYS A 14 12.40 4.68 10.98
CA LYS A 14 11.55 3.50 11.15
C LYS A 14 11.82 2.52 10.02
N PRO A 15 11.85 1.20 10.30
CA PRO A 15 12.02 0.21 9.24
C PRO A 15 10.84 0.27 8.26
N ILE A 16 11.15 0.12 6.97
CA ILE A 16 10.13 0.01 5.93
C ILE A 16 9.59 -1.42 5.97
N ARG A 17 8.26 -1.56 6.07
CA ARG A 17 7.61 -2.83 5.77
C ARG A 17 7.40 -2.90 4.26
N PRO A 18 8.06 -3.81 3.53
CA PRO A 18 7.83 -3.94 2.09
C PRO A 18 6.38 -4.34 1.85
N GLY A 19 5.72 -3.71 0.88
CA GLY A 19 4.40 -4.14 0.46
C GLY A 19 4.46 -5.51 -0.20
N LYS A 20 3.41 -6.33 -0.06
CA LYS A 20 3.39 -7.73 -0.54
C LYS A 20 3.77 -7.87 -2.02
N ILE A 21 3.33 -6.94 -2.87
CA ILE A 21 3.69 -6.90 -4.30
C ILE A 21 5.21 -6.76 -4.48
N SER A 22 5.85 -5.90 -3.70
CA SER A 22 7.30 -5.68 -3.76
C SER A 22 8.07 -6.89 -3.27
N GLU A 23 7.62 -7.51 -2.18
CA GLU A 23 8.18 -8.76 -1.67
C GLU A 23 8.14 -9.87 -2.73
N ILE A 24 6.99 -10.07 -3.37
CA ILE A 24 6.83 -11.06 -4.45
C ILE A 24 7.72 -10.72 -5.65
N SER A 25 7.79 -9.44 -6.05
CA SER A 25 8.67 -9.00 -7.14
C SER A 25 10.14 -9.27 -6.85
N GLU A 26 10.61 -8.92 -5.66
CA GLU A 26 11.99 -9.12 -5.25
C GLU A 26 12.33 -10.62 -5.18
N ALA A 27 11.48 -11.43 -4.54
CA ALA A 27 11.66 -12.87 -4.44
C ALA A 27 11.67 -13.57 -5.82
N THR A 28 10.75 -13.16 -6.72
CA THR A 28 10.70 -13.69 -8.09
C THR A 28 11.96 -13.30 -8.87
N ALA A 29 12.43 -12.07 -8.73
CA ALA A 29 13.63 -11.57 -9.39
C ALA A 29 14.92 -12.22 -8.86
N SER A 30 14.97 -12.57 -7.57
CA SER A 30 16.09 -13.26 -6.92
C SER A 30 16.09 -14.78 -7.09
N SER A 31 15.03 -15.36 -7.67
CA SER A 31 14.96 -16.81 -7.91
C SER A 31 16.09 -17.29 -8.83
N SER A 32 16.54 -18.53 -8.64
CA SER A 32 17.57 -19.16 -9.49
C SER A 32 17.06 -19.52 -10.89
N VAL A 33 15.76 -19.38 -11.15
CA VAL A 33 15.12 -19.72 -12.42
C VAL A 33 15.57 -18.75 -13.53
N PRO A 34 15.86 -19.24 -14.76
CA PRO A 34 16.20 -18.36 -15.89
C PRO A 34 15.09 -17.36 -16.23
N LEU A 35 15.46 -16.14 -16.65
CA LEU A 35 14.51 -15.06 -16.97
C LEU A 35 13.41 -15.46 -17.96
N ALA A 36 13.74 -16.28 -18.97
CA ALA A 36 12.80 -16.75 -19.98
C ALA A 36 11.70 -17.67 -19.42
N GLU A 37 11.97 -18.34 -18.30
CA GLU A 37 11.04 -19.27 -17.64
C GLU A 37 10.28 -18.62 -16.49
N ARG A 38 10.76 -17.48 -15.95
CA ARG A 38 10.09 -16.75 -14.87
C ARG A 38 8.72 -16.25 -15.30
N VAL A 39 7.76 -16.32 -14.37
CA VAL A 39 6.39 -15.87 -14.57
C VAL A 39 6.14 -14.61 -13.76
N ASN A 40 5.73 -13.54 -14.44
CA ASN A 40 5.64 -12.19 -13.87
C ASN A 40 4.19 -11.66 -13.80
N PHE A 41 3.25 -12.51 -13.38
CA PHE A 41 1.82 -12.13 -13.28
C PHE A 41 1.52 -11.05 -12.23
N HIS A 42 2.45 -10.82 -11.32
CA HIS A 42 2.35 -9.80 -10.27
C HIS A 42 2.63 -8.37 -10.79
N ILE A 43 3.25 -8.19 -11.96
CA ILE A 43 3.67 -6.87 -12.46
C ILE A 43 2.51 -6.16 -13.19
N GLY A 44 2.21 -4.93 -12.76
CA GLY A 44 1.15 -4.11 -13.35
C GLY A 44 1.57 -3.26 -14.56
N ASN A 45 2.56 -3.68 -15.35
CA ASN A 45 2.98 -2.95 -16.56
C ASN A 45 1.90 -3.02 -17.65
N PRO A 46 1.72 -2.00 -18.52
CA PRO A 46 0.84 -2.12 -19.67
C PRO A 46 1.41 -3.11 -20.70
N ILE A 47 0.68 -3.37 -21.79
CA ILE A 47 1.23 -4.14 -22.91
C ILE A 47 2.48 -3.45 -23.44
N GLN A 48 3.50 -4.27 -23.71
CA GLN A 48 4.67 -3.91 -24.48
C GLN A 48 4.76 -4.89 -25.65
N SER A 49 4.77 -4.37 -26.87
CA SER A 49 4.86 -5.15 -28.11
C SER A 49 5.44 -4.26 -29.21
N GLU A 50 6.16 -4.88 -30.15
CA GLU A 50 6.86 -4.16 -31.22
C GLU A 50 5.85 -3.53 -32.18
N ILE A 51 4.80 -4.25 -32.55
CA ILE A 51 3.74 -3.71 -33.44
C ILE A 51 3.06 -2.47 -32.85
N LEU A 52 2.85 -2.39 -31.53
CA LEU A 52 2.28 -1.21 -30.88
C LEU A 52 3.27 -0.04 -30.88
N SER A 53 4.55 -0.31 -30.61
CA SER A 53 5.59 0.72 -30.63
C SER A 53 5.77 1.30 -32.04
N ASN A 54 5.74 0.43 -33.06
CA ASN A 54 5.79 0.80 -34.47
C ASN A 54 4.55 1.63 -34.89
N TYR A 55 3.35 1.19 -34.49
CA TYR A 55 2.12 1.96 -34.71
C TYR A 55 2.23 3.37 -34.11
N TYR A 56 2.70 3.46 -32.87
CA TYR A 56 2.86 4.74 -32.18
C TYR A 56 3.88 5.63 -32.90
N LEU A 57 5.06 5.09 -33.27
CA LEU A 57 6.10 5.84 -33.96
C LEU A 57 5.60 6.39 -35.30
N ARG A 58 4.99 5.54 -36.15
CA ARG A 58 4.44 5.97 -37.43
C ARG A 58 3.31 6.99 -37.26
N SER A 59 2.51 6.88 -36.19
CA SER A 59 1.48 7.86 -35.87
C SER A 59 2.07 9.24 -35.56
N ILE A 60 3.12 9.33 -34.71
CA ILE A 60 3.71 10.63 -34.36
C ILE A 60 4.53 11.25 -35.50
N LEU A 61 5.05 10.42 -36.41
CA LEU A 61 5.78 10.84 -37.61
C LEU A 61 4.87 11.11 -38.82
N ASN A 62 3.56 10.89 -38.67
CA ASN A 62 2.56 11.03 -39.73
C ASN A 62 2.82 10.14 -40.97
N LEU A 63 3.31 8.92 -40.76
CA LEU A 63 3.57 7.92 -41.82
C LEU A 63 2.38 6.95 -41.99
N PRO A 64 2.19 6.31 -43.15
CA PRO A 64 1.17 5.28 -43.34
C PRO A 64 1.29 4.14 -42.32
N ILE A 65 0.15 3.53 -41.95
CA ILE A 65 0.09 2.44 -40.95
C ILE A 65 -0.46 1.14 -41.57
N ASP A 66 -0.66 1.12 -42.88
CA ASP A 66 -1.10 -0.07 -43.58
C ASP A 66 0.05 -1.10 -43.56
N SER A 67 -0.24 -2.35 -43.23
CA SER A 67 0.71 -3.48 -43.21
C SER A 67 1.81 -3.45 -42.13
N LEU A 68 1.46 -3.19 -40.86
CA LEU A 68 2.36 -3.44 -39.73
C LEU A 68 2.43 -4.93 -39.37
N ASP A 69 3.64 -5.40 -39.05
CA ASP A 69 3.90 -6.67 -38.41
C ASP A 69 4.62 -6.47 -37.05
N ASP A 70 4.93 -7.57 -36.36
CA ASP A 70 5.64 -7.55 -35.07
C ASP A 70 7.18 -7.64 -35.24
N SER A 71 7.69 -7.32 -36.45
CA SER A 71 9.14 -7.31 -36.71
C SER A 71 9.79 -6.04 -36.17
N LYS A 72 11.10 -6.12 -35.87
CA LYS A 72 11.86 -4.97 -35.40
C LYS A 72 11.92 -3.91 -36.50
N ILE A 73 11.59 -2.68 -36.12
CA ILE A 73 11.57 -1.56 -37.07
C ILE A 73 12.95 -1.29 -37.67
N ASN A 74 12.97 -1.02 -38.97
CA ASN A 74 14.17 -0.52 -39.66
C ASN A 74 14.15 1.01 -39.66
N ILE A 75 14.99 1.62 -38.81
CA ILE A 75 15.04 3.08 -38.64
C ILE A 75 15.49 3.79 -39.94
N ASP A 76 16.41 3.20 -40.70
CA ASP A 76 16.87 3.77 -41.97
C ASP A 76 15.72 3.84 -42.99
N SER A 77 14.86 2.82 -43.01
CA SER A 77 13.64 2.83 -43.86
C SER A 77 12.68 3.94 -43.46
N ILE A 78 12.50 4.18 -42.15
CA ILE A 78 11.64 5.27 -41.66
C ILE A 78 12.22 6.63 -42.04
N ARG A 79 13.53 6.80 -41.97
CA ARG A 79 14.23 8.01 -42.42
C ARG A 79 13.98 8.28 -43.91
N GLU A 80 14.12 7.24 -44.75
CA GLU A 80 13.89 7.34 -46.19
C GLU A 80 12.43 7.72 -46.52
N GLU A 81 11.45 7.13 -45.83
CA GLU A 81 10.04 7.48 -46.00
C GLU A 81 9.73 8.93 -45.59
N LEU A 82 10.45 9.48 -44.62
CA LEU A 82 10.29 10.86 -44.14
C LEU A 82 11.04 11.90 -44.98
N ASP A 83 11.90 11.47 -45.90
CA ASP A 83 12.87 12.33 -46.59
C ASP A 83 13.73 13.14 -45.60
N TRP A 84 14.13 12.49 -44.49
CA TRP A 84 15.01 13.11 -43.50
C TRP A 84 16.49 12.84 -43.83
N ASP A 85 17.34 13.82 -43.53
CA ASP A 85 18.79 13.71 -43.72
C ASP A 85 19.39 12.58 -42.87
N GLN A 86 20.55 12.04 -43.29
CA GLN A 86 21.28 11.00 -42.55
C GLN A 86 21.61 11.42 -41.10
N SER A 87 21.76 12.72 -40.85
CA SER A 87 22.01 13.27 -39.51
C SER A 87 20.82 13.11 -38.55
N GLU A 88 19.60 12.95 -39.06
CA GLU A 88 18.38 12.88 -38.25
C GLU A 88 18.06 11.46 -37.77
N ILE A 89 18.80 10.44 -38.20
CA ILE A 89 18.59 9.03 -37.77
C ILE A 89 18.53 8.93 -36.25
N LYS A 90 19.46 9.58 -35.57
CA LYS A 90 19.55 9.56 -34.10
C LYS A 90 18.29 10.11 -33.44
N ARG A 91 17.59 11.07 -34.06
CA ARG A 91 16.34 11.62 -33.54
C ARG A 91 15.18 10.66 -33.73
N ILE A 92 15.16 9.89 -34.82
CA ILE A 92 14.18 8.82 -35.04
C ILE A 92 14.43 7.67 -34.05
N GLU A 93 15.70 7.27 -33.85
CA GLU A 93 16.10 6.31 -32.82
C GLU A 93 15.66 6.78 -31.43
N PHE A 94 15.93 8.04 -31.09
CA PHE A 94 15.49 8.65 -29.83
C PHE A 94 13.98 8.56 -29.65
N LEU A 95 13.18 8.95 -30.65
CA LEU A 95 11.72 8.84 -30.57
C LEU A 95 11.26 7.39 -30.35
N TYR A 96 11.93 6.45 -31.01
CA TYR A 96 11.60 5.03 -30.89
C TYR A 96 11.91 4.49 -29.48
N GLU A 97 13.11 4.74 -28.97
CA GLU A 97 13.53 4.37 -27.62
C GLU A 97 12.67 5.08 -26.56
N LEU A 98 12.32 6.35 -26.80
CA LEU A 98 11.42 7.11 -25.95
C LEU A 98 10.06 6.42 -25.82
N ILE A 99 9.46 5.97 -26.92
CA ILE A 99 8.19 5.22 -26.90
C ILE A 99 8.35 3.92 -26.11
N GLN A 100 9.36 3.11 -26.45
CA GLN A 100 9.57 1.80 -25.83
C GLN A 100 9.82 1.90 -24.32
N ASN A 101 10.64 2.85 -23.89
CA ASN A 101 11.03 3.02 -22.48
C ASN A 101 9.98 3.77 -21.67
N SER A 102 9.11 4.57 -22.32
CA SER A 102 7.98 5.24 -21.66
C SER A 102 6.79 4.31 -21.40
N ALA A 103 6.73 3.13 -22.02
CA ALA A 103 5.67 2.17 -21.79
C ALA A 103 5.73 1.48 -20.41
N PRO A 104 6.84 0.82 -20.02
CA PRO A 104 6.98 0.21 -18.70
C PRO A 104 7.31 1.22 -17.60
N TYR A 105 7.03 0.86 -16.35
CA TYR A 105 7.58 1.59 -15.22
C TYR A 105 9.11 1.44 -15.16
N SER A 106 9.83 2.54 -14.93
CA SER A 106 11.24 2.48 -14.53
C SER A 106 11.41 1.74 -13.18
N PRO A 107 12.61 1.20 -12.88
CA PRO A 107 12.89 0.66 -11.56
C PRO A 107 12.70 1.71 -10.44
N ARG A 108 12.40 1.26 -9.21
CA ARG A 108 12.42 2.15 -8.03
C ARG A 108 13.82 2.77 -7.90
N GLY A 109 13.88 4.05 -7.57
CA GLY A 109 15.15 4.81 -7.55
C GLY A 109 15.72 5.13 -8.94
N GLY A 110 15.05 4.74 -10.03
CA GLY A 110 15.38 5.11 -11.41
C GLY A 110 16.23 4.09 -12.19
N TYR A 111 16.92 3.16 -11.52
CA TYR A 111 17.75 2.15 -12.17
C TYR A 111 17.85 0.84 -11.36
N SER A 112 18.29 -0.24 -11.98
CA SER A 112 18.56 -1.53 -11.31
C SER A 112 20.03 -1.62 -10.93
N ILE A 113 20.33 -2.11 -9.72
CA ILE A 113 21.72 -2.30 -9.24
C ILE A 113 22.52 -3.23 -10.16
N ASN A 114 21.87 -4.24 -10.73
CA ASN A 114 22.53 -5.22 -11.61
C ASN A 114 22.84 -4.66 -13.00
N LYS A 115 22.23 -3.53 -13.38
CA LYS A 115 22.41 -2.89 -14.69
C LYS A 115 22.20 -1.38 -14.57
N PRO A 116 23.16 -0.63 -13.99
CA PRO A 116 23.08 0.83 -13.95
C PRO A 116 23.03 1.40 -15.37
N ILE A 117 22.14 2.36 -15.58
CA ILE A 117 21.95 3.01 -16.89
C ILE A 117 23.07 4.00 -17.17
N LYS A 118 23.27 4.33 -18.46
CA LYS A 118 24.35 5.23 -18.92
C LYS A 118 24.34 6.59 -18.22
N LEU A 119 23.14 7.14 -18.00
CA LEU A 119 22.95 8.40 -17.28
C LEU A 119 23.53 8.36 -15.85
N ILE A 120 23.29 7.27 -15.12
CA ILE A 120 23.79 7.07 -13.75
C ILE A 120 25.30 6.87 -13.74
N GLN A 121 25.83 6.11 -14.68
CA GLN A 121 27.28 5.93 -14.84
C GLN A 121 27.97 7.26 -15.13
N LYS A 122 27.37 8.12 -15.98
CA LYS A 122 27.92 9.45 -16.26
C LYS A 122 27.87 10.37 -15.04
N PHE A 123 26.78 10.34 -14.28
CA PHE A 123 26.67 11.11 -13.03
C PHE A 123 27.68 10.65 -11.97
N HIS A 124 27.81 9.33 -11.78
CA HIS A 124 28.76 8.72 -10.87
C HIS A 124 30.21 9.07 -11.25
N ARG A 125 30.56 8.93 -12.53
CA ARG A 125 31.86 9.39 -13.06
C ARG A 125 32.08 10.88 -12.86
N TRP A 126 31.05 11.71 -13.00
CA TRP A 126 31.17 13.14 -12.76
C TRP A 126 31.47 13.47 -11.28
N LEU A 127 30.97 12.67 -10.35
CA LEU A 127 31.29 12.80 -8.92
C LEU A 127 32.70 12.28 -8.57
N GLU A 128 33.19 11.25 -9.23
CA GLU A 128 34.48 10.63 -8.89
C GLU A 128 35.67 11.19 -9.69
N ASN A 129 35.48 11.47 -10.98
CA ASN A 129 36.61 11.65 -11.91
C ASN A 129 36.61 13.00 -12.63
N ASP A 130 35.43 13.61 -12.86
CA ASP A 130 35.33 14.83 -13.67
C ASP A 130 35.36 16.13 -12.80
N GLN A 131 35.73 16.04 -11.52
CA GLN A 131 35.83 17.17 -10.58
C GLN A 131 37.17 17.17 -9.83
N GLU A 132 37.62 18.35 -9.36
CA GLU A 132 38.90 18.53 -8.67
C GLU A 132 39.08 17.62 -7.44
N GLU A 133 37.99 17.39 -6.69
CA GLU A 133 37.97 16.51 -5.52
C GLU A 133 36.94 15.39 -5.71
N PRO A 134 37.32 14.10 -5.54
CA PRO A 134 36.41 12.98 -5.73
C PRO A 134 35.46 12.80 -4.54
N LEU A 135 34.18 12.52 -4.84
CA LEU A 135 33.19 12.05 -3.86
C LEU A 135 32.61 10.72 -4.33
N SER A 136 33.10 9.62 -3.75
CA SER A 136 32.65 8.27 -4.10
C SER A 136 31.38 7.90 -3.36
N TYR A 137 30.37 7.43 -4.09
CA TYR A 137 29.11 6.87 -3.58
C TYR A 137 28.88 5.49 -4.19
N ASP A 138 28.36 4.54 -3.42
CA ASP A 138 28.07 3.19 -3.92
C ASP A 138 26.77 3.17 -4.75
N LEU A 139 26.85 2.67 -5.99
CA LEU A 139 25.68 2.43 -6.84
C LEU A 139 24.85 1.22 -6.38
N GLY A 140 25.32 0.49 -5.37
CA GLY A 140 24.75 -0.73 -4.82
C GLY A 140 25.52 -2.00 -5.23
N GLU A 141 26.50 -1.89 -6.12
CA GLU A 141 27.25 -3.03 -6.66
C GLU A 141 28.14 -3.70 -5.60
N ARG A 142 28.68 -2.93 -4.64
CA ARG A 142 29.59 -3.45 -3.62
C ARG A 142 28.87 -3.85 -2.33
N SER A 143 28.02 -2.97 -1.82
CA SER A 143 27.35 -3.14 -0.52
C SER A 143 25.92 -3.67 -0.61
N GLY A 144 25.35 -3.77 -1.81
CA GLY A 144 23.91 -4.01 -2.01
C GLY A 144 23.03 -2.81 -1.67
N LYS A 145 23.61 -1.68 -1.21
CA LYS A 145 22.89 -0.47 -0.80
C LYS A 145 23.16 0.67 -1.78
N ARG A 146 22.10 1.29 -2.29
CA ARG A 146 22.20 2.46 -3.18
C ARG A 146 22.45 3.73 -2.38
N GLU A 147 23.54 4.41 -2.69
CA GLU A 147 23.83 5.76 -2.21
C GLU A 147 23.54 6.84 -3.28
N ILE A 148 23.06 6.44 -4.46
CA ILE A 148 22.60 7.34 -5.54
C ILE A 148 21.24 6.86 -6.04
N ILE A 149 20.28 7.79 -6.22
CA ILE A 149 18.96 7.51 -6.82
C ILE A 149 18.50 8.67 -7.72
N ILE A 150 17.50 8.43 -8.55
CA ILE A 150 16.81 9.43 -9.37
C ILE A 150 15.45 9.76 -8.75
N SER A 151 15.10 11.04 -8.78
CA SER A 151 13.77 11.57 -8.45
C SER A 151 13.23 12.42 -9.61
N SER A 152 11.90 12.46 -9.76
CA SER A 152 11.22 13.26 -10.80
C SER A 152 10.35 14.36 -10.19
N GLY A 153 10.13 15.43 -10.95
CA GLY A 153 9.37 16.64 -10.56
C GLY A 153 10.25 17.82 -10.11
N GLY A 154 11.57 17.72 -10.21
CA GLY A 154 12.51 18.78 -9.87
C GLY A 154 12.81 18.90 -8.37
N ARG A 155 13.57 19.93 -7.99
CA ARG A 155 14.04 20.14 -6.61
C ARG A 155 12.93 20.34 -5.59
N LYS A 156 11.95 21.19 -5.90
CA LYS A 156 10.85 21.54 -4.99
C LYS A 156 9.99 20.32 -4.68
N GLU A 157 9.69 19.51 -5.69
CA GLU A 157 8.98 18.25 -5.50
C GLU A 157 9.82 17.26 -4.71
N SER A 158 11.12 17.18 -4.98
CA SER A 158 12.00 16.27 -4.25
C SER A 158 12.11 16.62 -2.77
N LEU A 159 12.13 17.91 -2.43
CA LEU A 159 11.99 18.35 -1.03
C LEU A 159 10.64 17.95 -0.43
N ARG A 160 9.53 18.06 -1.17
CA ARG A 160 8.20 17.64 -0.68
C ARG A 160 8.17 16.15 -0.35
N VAL A 161 8.78 15.32 -1.19
CA VAL A 161 8.91 13.86 -0.96
C VAL A 161 9.82 13.57 0.24
N LEU A 162 10.93 14.30 0.38
CA LEU A 162 11.82 14.18 1.53
C LEU A 162 11.09 14.55 2.83
N PHE A 163 10.31 15.64 2.85
CA PHE A 163 9.54 16.02 4.03
C PHE A 163 8.45 15.01 4.39
N HIS A 164 7.78 14.39 3.41
CA HIS A 164 6.88 13.25 3.70
C HIS A 164 7.64 12.06 4.31
N SER A 165 8.86 11.80 3.83
CA SER A 165 9.74 10.75 4.36
C SER A 165 10.08 11.00 5.82
N LEU A 166 10.56 12.21 6.15
CA LEU A 166 10.89 12.59 7.52
C LEU A 166 9.65 12.60 8.42
N ASN A 167 8.53 13.21 7.98
CA ASN A 167 7.30 13.33 8.76
C ASN A 167 6.72 11.97 9.17
N SER A 168 6.90 10.94 8.35
CA SER A 168 6.28 9.62 8.54
C SER A 168 7.23 8.59 9.17
N TYR A 169 8.51 8.61 8.76
CA TYR A 169 9.48 7.57 9.10
C TYR A 169 10.54 7.98 10.12
N LEU A 170 10.70 9.26 10.46
CA LEU A 170 11.63 9.62 11.53
C LEU A 170 11.12 9.09 12.88
N GLN A 171 11.99 8.47 13.68
CA GLN A 171 11.60 7.90 14.98
C GLN A 171 11.43 9.00 16.04
N ASN A 172 12.33 10.00 16.04
CA ASN A 172 12.29 11.09 17.00
C ASN A 172 11.64 12.30 16.33
N LEU A 173 10.39 12.58 16.73
CA LEU A 173 9.62 13.73 16.26
C LEU A 173 9.21 14.57 17.49
N PRO A 174 9.04 15.89 17.34
CA PRO A 174 9.14 16.68 16.10
C PRO A 174 10.58 16.95 15.65
N ALA A 175 10.78 17.27 14.37
CA ALA A 175 12.07 17.67 13.81
C ALA A 175 12.06 19.13 13.35
N ASN A 176 13.21 19.81 13.46
CA ASN A 176 13.38 21.19 13.02
C ASN A 176 13.96 21.24 11.60
N ILE A 177 13.32 22.01 10.71
CA ILE A 177 13.78 22.25 9.33
C ILE A 177 14.16 23.72 9.20
N PHE A 178 15.46 24.01 9.09
CA PHE A 178 15.99 25.35 8.83
C PHE A 178 16.11 25.57 7.32
N ILE A 179 15.38 26.55 6.79
CA ILE A 179 15.24 26.78 5.35
C ILE A 179 15.11 28.29 5.06
N SER A 180 15.41 28.71 3.83
CA SER A 180 15.14 30.09 3.39
C SER A 180 13.65 30.42 3.44
N ASN A 181 13.35 31.71 3.69
CA ASN A 181 11.97 32.17 3.88
C ASN A 181 11.06 31.94 2.67
N SER A 182 11.62 32.06 1.46
CA SER A 182 10.90 31.84 0.19
C SER A 182 10.41 30.40 0.02
N ASN A 183 11.18 29.42 0.50
CA ASN A 183 10.81 28.01 0.44
C ASN A 183 9.97 27.57 1.64
N LYS A 184 10.11 28.22 2.81
CA LYS A 184 9.33 27.91 4.02
C LYS A 184 7.82 27.94 3.76
N GLN A 185 7.32 29.01 3.12
CA GLN A 185 5.90 29.24 2.87
C GLN A 185 5.22 28.12 2.07
N LEU A 186 6.00 27.31 1.35
CA LEU A 186 5.50 26.20 0.54
C LEU A 186 5.03 25.00 1.39
N TYR A 187 5.62 24.81 2.57
CA TYR A 187 5.53 23.54 3.32
C TYR A 187 4.98 23.69 4.75
N GLU A 188 5.03 24.90 5.33
CA GLU A 188 4.77 25.15 6.76
C GLU A 188 3.43 24.60 7.28
N ASN A 189 2.39 24.54 6.44
CA ASN A 189 1.06 24.07 6.82
C ASN A 189 0.75 22.62 6.41
N SER A 190 1.68 21.92 5.76
CA SER A 190 1.44 20.57 5.20
C SER A 190 1.95 19.43 6.09
N PHE A 191 2.82 19.70 7.06
CA PHE A 191 3.48 18.67 7.86
C PHE A 191 3.37 18.98 9.35
N HIS A 192 2.66 18.12 10.09
CA HIS A 192 2.38 18.35 11.51
C HIS A 192 3.57 18.00 12.42
N ASN A 193 4.46 17.09 12.00
CA ASN A 193 5.61 16.67 12.82
C ASN A 193 6.92 17.41 12.47
N LEU A 194 6.89 18.33 11.51
CA LEU A 194 8.06 19.10 11.07
C LEU A 194 7.86 20.59 11.38
N LYS A 195 8.79 21.18 12.11
CA LYS A 195 8.78 22.61 12.46
C LYS A 195 9.72 23.36 11.53
N PHE A 196 9.17 24.23 10.70
CA PHE A 196 9.97 25.01 9.76
C PHE A 196 10.43 26.34 10.37
N HIS A 197 11.71 26.66 10.18
CA HIS A 197 12.36 27.86 10.69
C HIS A 197 13.03 28.62 9.55
N SER A 198 12.74 29.91 9.42
CA SER A 198 13.42 30.75 8.43
C SER A 198 14.85 31.06 8.88
N ILE A 199 15.78 31.01 7.93
CA ILE A 199 17.16 31.48 8.10
C ILE A 199 17.31 32.81 7.33
N PRO A 200 18.00 33.82 7.90
CA PRO A 200 18.35 35.07 7.21
C PRO A 200 19.10 34.85 5.88
N GLU A 201 18.94 35.77 4.93
CA GLU A 201 19.66 35.72 3.66
C GLU A 201 21.14 36.08 3.79
N PHE A 202 21.52 36.98 4.71
CA PHE A 202 22.92 37.34 4.93
C PHE A 202 23.65 36.22 5.68
N GLU A 203 24.80 35.75 5.15
CA GLU A 203 25.48 34.55 5.66
C GLU A 203 25.90 34.66 7.14
N LYS A 204 26.34 35.85 7.58
CA LYS A 204 26.77 36.08 8.96
C LYS A 204 25.60 35.99 9.95
N ASP A 205 24.44 36.53 9.56
CA ASP A 205 23.21 36.49 10.35
C ASP A 205 22.61 35.08 10.31
N ALA A 206 22.71 34.40 9.17
CA ALA A 206 22.31 33.00 8.99
C ALA A 206 23.06 32.07 9.94
N TYR A 207 24.38 32.21 10.01
CA TYR A 207 25.21 31.46 10.95
C TYR A 207 24.84 31.74 12.41
N SER A 208 24.75 33.02 12.79
CA SER A 208 24.48 33.41 14.17
C SER A 208 23.11 32.90 14.64
N SER A 209 22.09 33.06 13.80
CA SER A 209 20.73 32.57 14.08
C SER A 209 20.65 31.04 14.14
N LEU A 210 21.38 30.34 13.26
CA LEU A 210 21.43 28.88 13.29
C LEU A 210 22.13 28.38 14.57
N ALA A 211 23.26 28.97 14.95
CA ALA A 211 24.02 28.59 16.13
C ALA A 211 23.21 28.77 17.43
N GLU A 212 22.46 29.87 17.55
CA GLU A 212 21.56 30.15 18.67
C GLU A 212 20.46 29.09 18.76
N LYS A 213 19.73 28.86 17.67
CA LYS A 213 18.62 27.89 17.65
C LYS A 213 19.08 26.44 17.87
N LEU A 214 20.26 26.05 17.37
CA LEU A 214 20.81 24.72 17.62
C LEU A 214 21.19 24.52 19.09
N ALA A 215 21.69 25.56 19.76
CA ALA A 215 22.02 25.50 21.18
C ALA A 215 20.77 25.30 22.06
N GLU A 216 19.62 25.83 21.63
CA GLU A 216 18.33 25.63 22.32
C GLU A 216 17.72 24.24 22.09
N ASN A 217 18.16 23.50 21.08
CA ASN A 217 17.47 22.33 20.53
C ASN A 217 18.39 21.10 20.41
N LEU A 218 19.09 20.76 21.51
CA LEU A 218 20.07 19.67 21.53
C LEU A 218 19.47 18.26 21.41
N ASP A 219 18.23 18.06 21.86
CA ASP A 219 17.59 16.74 21.96
C ASP A 219 16.62 16.45 20.80
N VAL A 220 16.58 17.29 19.77
CA VAL A 220 15.70 17.11 18.61
C VAL A 220 16.50 17.03 17.31
N PRO A 221 16.03 16.29 16.29
CA PRO A 221 16.70 16.25 15.00
C PRO A 221 16.60 17.60 14.28
N ASN A 222 17.76 18.12 13.85
CA ASN A 222 17.84 19.40 13.13
C ASN A 222 18.31 19.16 11.70
N TYR A 223 17.60 19.74 10.72
CA TYR A 223 17.92 19.67 9.30
C TYR A 223 18.14 21.06 8.72
N LEU A 224 19.23 21.27 7.98
CA LEU A 224 19.56 22.52 7.31
C LEU A 224 19.47 22.36 5.80
N ILE A 225 18.62 23.15 5.14
CA ILE A 225 18.53 23.20 3.68
C ILE A 225 19.45 24.30 3.14
N LEU A 226 20.39 23.92 2.28
CA LEU A 226 21.30 24.84 1.58
C LEU A 226 20.84 25.02 0.13
N ASP A 227 20.17 26.13 -0.14
CA ASP A 227 19.63 26.47 -1.47
C ASP A 227 20.55 27.37 -2.31
N LYS A 228 21.64 27.86 -1.71
CA LYS A 228 22.71 28.63 -2.36
C LYS A 228 24.08 28.15 -1.90
N SER A 229 25.11 28.40 -2.71
CA SER A 229 26.49 28.13 -2.31
C SER A 229 26.96 29.20 -1.32
N PHE A 230 27.52 28.75 -0.19
CA PHE A 230 28.03 29.62 0.86
C PHE A 230 29.53 29.88 0.67
N SER A 231 30.01 31.03 1.19
CA SER A 231 31.45 31.32 1.25
C SER A 231 32.22 30.24 2.01
N GLU A 232 33.53 30.14 1.77
CA GLU A 232 34.38 29.18 2.48
C GLU A 232 34.35 29.36 3.99
N GLU A 233 34.36 30.61 4.47
CA GLU A 233 34.25 30.94 5.89
C GLU A 233 32.95 30.39 6.49
N THR A 234 31.81 30.66 5.86
CA THR A 234 30.51 30.17 6.34
C THR A 234 30.41 28.66 6.31
N ARG A 235 30.97 27.99 5.29
CA ARG A 235 31.00 26.51 5.23
C ARG A 235 31.83 25.91 6.37
N ARG A 236 32.99 26.49 6.68
CA ARG A 236 33.81 26.08 7.84
C ARG A 236 33.04 26.23 9.14
N ASN A 237 32.33 27.34 9.30
CA ASN A 237 31.50 27.59 10.48
C ASN A 237 30.31 26.61 10.60
N ILE A 238 29.62 26.30 9.50
CA ILE A 238 28.54 25.30 9.47
C ILE A 238 29.08 23.89 9.80
N ARG A 239 30.27 23.55 9.28
CA ARG A 239 30.96 22.30 9.61
C ARG A 239 31.23 22.17 11.11
N GLU A 240 31.70 23.24 11.75
CA GLU A 240 31.90 23.25 13.21
C GLU A 240 30.59 23.05 13.97
N LEU A 241 29.50 23.69 13.53
CA LEU A 241 28.17 23.47 14.09
C LEU A 241 27.71 22.01 13.94
N ALA A 242 27.95 21.38 12.79
CA ALA A 242 27.58 19.99 12.54
C ALA A 242 28.38 18.97 13.39
N PHE A 243 29.60 19.31 13.82
CA PHE A 243 30.33 18.50 14.80
C PHE A 243 29.88 18.73 16.24
N LYS A 244 29.41 19.95 16.54
CA LYS A 244 28.99 20.32 17.89
C LYS A 244 27.55 19.92 18.21
N TYR A 245 26.67 19.96 17.21
CA TYR A 245 25.23 19.77 17.34
C TYR A 245 24.73 18.70 16.37
N PRO A 246 23.63 17.99 16.69
CA PRO A 246 23.04 17.00 15.79
C PRO A 246 22.35 17.71 14.62
N LEU A 247 23.11 17.97 13.55
CA LEU A 247 22.69 18.69 12.35
C LEU A 247 22.88 17.83 11.10
N TYR A 248 21.80 17.61 10.36
CA TYR A 248 21.81 16.96 9.06
C TYR A 248 21.67 18.01 7.95
N ILE A 249 22.52 17.95 6.93
CA ILE A 249 22.59 18.98 5.88
C ILE A 249 21.97 18.45 4.59
N ILE A 250 21.17 19.28 3.92
CA ILE A 250 20.55 18.95 2.63
C ILE A 250 20.96 20.02 1.62
N GLU A 251 21.83 19.67 0.67
CA GLU A 251 22.32 20.56 -0.37
C GLU A 251 21.43 20.45 -1.62
N ILE A 252 20.82 21.56 -2.04
CA ILE A 252 19.93 21.59 -3.22
C ILE A 252 20.40 22.57 -4.29
N ASN A 253 21.66 22.98 -4.23
CA ASN A 253 22.22 24.17 -4.90
C ASN A 253 23.21 23.84 -6.04
N ASP A 254 23.29 22.59 -6.51
CA ASP A 254 24.26 22.12 -7.53
C ASP A 254 25.74 22.39 -7.17
N THR A 255 26.05 22.54 -5.89
CA THR A 255 27.41 22.84 -5.47
C THR A 255 28.36 21.71 -5.88
N PRO A 256 29.50 21.99 -6.54
CA PRO A 256 30.50 20.98 -6.90
C PRO A 256 31.18 20.42 -5.65
N ASN A 257 31.87 19.29 -5.80
CA ASN A 257 32.43 18.51 -4.70
C ASN A 257 33.34 19.33 -3.78
N HIS A 258 34.25 20.15 -4.32
CA HIS A 258 35.17 20.99 -3.55
C HIS A 258 34.46 22.08 -2.73
N PHE A 259 33.23 22.45 -3.11
CA PHE A 259 32.39 23.37 -2.34
C PHE A 259 31.38 22.66 -1.42
N SER A 260 31.13 21.36 -1.60
CA SER A 260 30.12 20.59 -0.86
C SER A 260 30.60 20.19 0.54
N LEU A 261 29.72 20.28 1.55
CA LEU A 261 30.00 19.85 2.92
C LEU A 261 30.13 18.33 3.05
N ALA A 262 29.63 17.56 2.07
CA ALA A 262 29.79 16.09 2.06
C ALA A 262 31.26 15.65 1.93
N ARG A 263 32.14 16.52 1.41
CA ARG A 263 33.59 16.26 1.29
C ARG A 263 34.31 16.28 2.63
N GLU A 264 33.74 17.01 3.59
CA GLU A 264 34.39 17.22 4.87
C GLU A 264 34.39 15.91 5.65
N ALA A 265 35.53 15.58 6.25
CA ALA A 265 35.71 14.30 6.93
C ALA A 265 34.58 14.05 7.95
N LYS A 266 33.99 12.84 7.90
CA LYS A 266 32.87 12.37 8.74
C LYS A 266 31.49 13.00 8.44
N LEU A 267 31.36 13.93 7.50
CA LEU A 267 30.06 14.53 7.17
C LEU A 267 29.33 13.86 5.99
N LYS A 268 30.00 13.04 5.16
CA LYS A 268 29.37 12.35 4.02
C LYS A 268 28.05 11.65 4.36
N SER A 269 27.97 10.94 5.49
CA SER A 269 26.75 10.23 5.95
C SER A 269 25.67 11.15 6.53
N SER A 270 26.02 12.42 6.78
CA SER A 270 25.16 13.46 7.38
C SER A 270 24.78 14.56 6.39
N VAL A 271 25.07 14.34 5.11
CA VAL A 271 24.78 15.27 4.01
C VAL A 271 24.01 14.52 2.93
N LEU A 272 22.85 15.04 2.56
CA LEU A 272 22.10 14.62 1.38
C LEU A 272 22.26 15.68 0.29
N ARG A 273 22.72 15.28 -0.90
CA ARG A 273 22.86 16.17 -2.06
C ARG A 273 21.72 15.90 -3.04
N ILE A 274 21.01 16.95 -3.47
CA ILE A 274 19.98 16.94 -4.50
C ILE A 274 20.49 17.78 -5.67
N LEU A 275 20.96 17.10 -6.71
CA LEU A 275 21.70 17.68 -7.83
C LEU A 275 20.88 17.57 -9.12
N THR A 276 20.92 18.60 -9.93
CA THR A 276 20.27 18.61 -11.24
C THR A 276 21.21 18.04 -12.31
N PRO A 277 20.71 17.74 -13.52
CA PRO A 277 21.53 17.35 -14.65
C PRO A 277 22.43 18.47 -15.24
N PHE A 278 22.74 19.53 -14.49
CA PHE A 278 23.62 20.62 -14.96
C PHE A 278 25.01 20.15 -15.39
N PHE A 279 25.47 19.00 -14.87
CA PHE A 279 26.74 18.35 -15.25
C PHE A 279 26.74 17.83 -16.69
N ILE A 280 25.56 17.68 -17.31
CA ILE A 280 25.43 17.39 -18.74
C ILE A 280 25.53 18.70 -19.51
N LEU A 281 24.65 19.66 -19.20
CA LEU A 281 24.53 20.99 -19.82
C LEU A 281 23.95 22.00 -18.82
N ASN A 282 24.44 23.25 -18.83
CA ASN A 282 24.02 24.26 -17.84
C ASN A 282 22.52 24.63 -17.94
N LYS A 283 21.93 24.52 -19.14
CA LYS A 283 20.48 24.76 -19.37
C LYS A 283 19.59 23.78 -18.59
N LEU A 284 20.09 22.61 -18.18
CA LEU A 284 19.30 21.57 -17.51
C LEU A 284 19.14 21.77 -15.98
N LYS A 285 19.57 22.91 -15.42
CA LYS A 285 19.41 23.28 -14.01
C LYS A 285 17.96 23.27 -13.49
N ASN A 286 17.00 23.44 -14.39
CA ASN A 286 15.58 23.47 -14.05
C ASN A 286 14.81 22.22 -14.53
N SER A 287 15.52 21.12 -14.80
CA SER A 287 14.95 19.85 -15.26
C SER A 287 13.98 19.22 -14.25
N SER A 288 13.08 18.38 -14.78
CA SER A 288 12.19 17.51 -14.02
C SER A 288 12.96 16.42 -13.25
N VAL A 289 14.13 16.00 -13.74
CA VAL A 289 14.93 14.94 -13.13
C VAL A 289 15.98 15.54 -12.21
N VAL A 290 16.13 14.98 -11.01
CA VAL A 290 17.23 15.28 -10.09
C VAL A 290 17.83 13.98 -9.54
N PHE A 291 19.10 14.05 -9.18
CA PHE A 291 19.89 12.97 -8.60
C PHE A 291 20.05 13.23 -7.11
N LEU A 292 19.77 12.22 -6.30
CA LEU A 292 19.98 12.27 -4.86
C LEU A 292 21.19 11.41 -4.52
N ALA A 293 22.16 11.96 -3.78
CA ALA A 293 23.34 11.25 -3.31
C ALA A 293 23.52 11.45 -1.80
N GLY A 294 23.64 10.37 -1.02
CA GLY A 294 23.68 10.45 0.44
C GLY A 294 23.50 9.11 1.14
N ASP A 295 23.04 9.16 2.40
CA ASP A 295 22.85 7.97 3.23
C ASP A 295 21.82 6.99 2.63
N SER A 296 22.22 5.72 2.50
CA SER A 296 21.40 4.68 1.87
C SER A 296 20.09 4.36 2.60
N GLU A 297 20.02 4.53 3.92
CA GLU A 297 18.79 4.25 4.67
C GLU A 297 17.74 5.33 4.42
N LEU A 298 18.17 6.60 4.44
CA LEU A 298 17.33 7.73 4.07
C LEU A 298 16.85 7.62 2.62
N LEU A 299 17.75 7.30 1.68
CA LEU A 299 17.41 7.14 0.27
C LEU A 299 16.40 6.00 0.04
N ARG A 300 16.53 4.88 0.74
CA ARG A 300 15.57 3.77 0.66
C ARG A 300 14.16 4.18 1.12
N ILE A 301 14.06 5.00 2.17
CA ILE A 301 12.76 5.54 2.61
C ILE A 301 12.23 6.55 1.59
N TYR A 302 13.09 7.43 1.10
CA TYR A 302 12.75 8.38 0.06
C TYR A 302 12.17 7.69 -1.17
N GLU A 303 12.80 6.63 -1.66
CA GLU A 303 12.31 5.83 -2.80
C GLU A 303 10.92 5.25 -2.54
N SER A 304 10.67 4.76 -1.31
CA SER A 304 9.38 4.20 -0.90
C SER A 304 8.29 5.27 -0.94
N VAL A 305 8.56 6.45 -0.37
CA VAL A 305 7.62 7.58 -0.36
C VAL A 305 7.44 8.18 -1.75
N HIS A 306 8.50 8.28 -2.55
CA HIS A 306 8.41 8.68 -3.96
C HIS A 306 7.47 7.72 -4.71
N PHE A 307 7.61 6.41 -4.50
CA PHE A 307 6.72 5.41 -5.09
C PHE A 307 5.26 5.54 -4.62
N GLN A 308 5.04 5.89 -3.36
CA GLN A 308 3.71 6.14 -2.81
C GLN A 308 3.04 7.37 -3.44
N LEU A 309 3.76 8.49 -3.54
CA LEU A 309 3.20 9.77 -3.97
C LEU A 309 3.22 9.99 -5.50
N LYS A 310 4.22 9.43 -6.20
CA LYS A 310 4.42 9.67 -7.64
C LYS A 310 4.51 8.40 -8.48
N GLY A 311 4.88 7.28 -7.86
CA GLY A 311 5.31 6.08 -8.59
C GLY A 311 6.84 6.10 -8.78
N THR A 312 7.33 5.40 -9.79
CA THR A 312 8.77 5.41 -10.13
C THR A 312 9.15 6.66 -10.94
N PRO A 313 10.43 7.04 -11.01
CA PRO A 313 10.88 8.18 -11.82
C PRO A 313 10.41 8.09 -13.28
N SER A 314 10.19 9.24 -13.94
CA SER A 314 9.73 9.27 -15.34
C SER A 314 10.78 8.65 -16.27
N SER A 315 10.41 7.56 -16.95
CA SER A 315 11.27 6.91 -17.93
C SER A 315 11.53 7.80 -19.14
N SER A 316 10.53 8.60 -19.55
CA SER A 316 10.65 9.52 -20.70
C SER A 316 11.72 10.58 -20.48
N GLU A 317 11.77 11.14 -19.27
CA GLU A 317 12.74 12.17 -18.92
C GLU A 317 14.14 11.59 -18.73
N ILE A 318 14.23 10.38 -18.18
CA ILE A 318 15.50 9.63 -18.13
C ILE A 318 16.01 9.39 -19.55
N GLU A 319 15.15 9.00 -20.49
CA GLU A 319 15.53 8.76 -21.88
C GLU A 319 16.00 10.03 -22.59
N LEU A 320 15.28 11.14 -22.43
CA LEU A 320 15.71 12.45 -22.93
C LEU A 320 17.11 12.80 -22.41
N LEU A 321 17.39 12.59 -21.12
CA LEU A 321 18.71 12.87 -20.57
C LEU A 321 19.78 11.89 -21.08
N GLN A 322 19.45 10.61 -21.31
CA GLN A 322 20.37 9.66 -21.93
C GLN A 322 20.77 10.08 -23.33
N TYR A 323 19.79 10.49 -24.14
CA TYR A 323 20.03 11.03 -25.48
C TYR A 323 20.97 12.25 -25.46
N LEU A 324 20.72 13.19 -24.54
CA LEU A 324 21.51 14.41 -24.41
C LEU A 324 22.92 14.18 -23.86
N VAL A 325 23.21 13.04 -23.22
CA VAL A 325 24.59 12.69 -22.84
C VAL A 325 25.48 12.55 -24.07
N ASP A 326 24.93 12.04 -25.18
CA ASP A 326 25.67 11.77 -26.42
C ASP A 326 25.53 12.85 -27.49
N ASN A 327 24.46 13.65 -27.42
CA ASN A 327 24.11 14.61 -28.46
C ASN A 327 23.99 16.04 -27.90
N LYS A 328 24.95 16.44 -27.05
CA LYS A 328 24.98 17.76 -26.42
C LYS A 328 24.97 18.92 -27.41
N ASP A 329 25.55 18.71 -28.59
CA ASP A 329 25.66 19.72 -29.65
C ASP A 329 24.30 20.15 -30.22
N GLU A 330 23.24 19.36 -30.01
CA GLU A 330 21.88 19.77 -30.37
C GLU A 330 21.38 20.97 -29.54
N ILE A 331 21.98 21.21 -28.38
CA ILE A 331 21.64 22.33 -27.51
C ILE A 331 22.74 23.37 -27.62
N ASN A 332 22.44 24.46 -28.33
CA ASN A 332 23.38 25.57 -28.44
C ASN A 332 23.46 26.34 -27.10
N GLU A 333 24.61 26.27 -26.40
CA GLU A 333 24.85 27.03 -25.16
C GLU A 333 25.05 28.54 -25.41
N SER A 334 25.36 28.95 -26.65
CA SER A 334 25.88 30.29 -26.96
C SER A 334 24.84 31.41 -27.23
N SER A 335 23.54 31.18 -27.04
CA SER A 335 22.50 32.16 -27.40
C SER A 335 21.69 32.71 -26.21
N LEU A 336 22.23 33.78 -25.60
CA LEU A 336 21.43 34.84 -24.98
C LEU A 336 21.33 35.99 -25.99
N LYS A 337 20.38 35.89 -26.93
CA LYS A 337 19.80 36.99 -27.72
C LYS A 337 18.72 36.43 -28.64
N LEU A 338 17.46 36.68 -28.30
CA LEU A 338 16.33 36.55 -29.22
C LEU A 338 16.55 37.51 -30.41
N GLN A 339 16.93 36.97 -31.57
CA GLN A 339 16.63 37.58 -32.86
C GLN A 339 15.43 36.83 -33.44
N LEU A 340 14.25 37.46 -33.37
CA LEU A 340 13.13 37.09 -34.20
C LEU A 340 13.44 37.59 -35.62
N ASN A 341 13.91 36.70 -36.49
CA ASN A 341 13.84 36.94 -37.93
C ASN A 341 12.43 36.53 -38.37
N ILE A 342 11.54 37.51 -38.48
CA ILE A 342 10.28 37.34 -39.20
C ILE A 342 10.64 37.52 -40.68
N ASP A 343 10.71 36.42 -41.42
CA ASP A 343 10.84 36.46 -42.87
C ASP A 343 9.46 36.81 -43.45
N HIS A 344 9.35 37.99 -44.06
CA HIS A 344 8.11 38.55 -44.60
C HIS A 344 7.80 38.08 -46.04
N SER A 345 8.37 36.96 -46.49
CA SER A 345 8.38 36.61 -47.91
C SER A 345 7.79 35.24 -48.26
N SER A 346 6.68 34.83 -47.64
CA SER A 346 5.91 33.65 -48.11
C SER A 346 4.49 33.59 -47.55
N LEU A 347 3.68 34.61 -47.83
CA LEU A 347 2.23 34.55 -47.64
C LEU A 347 1.55 35.00 -48.92
N ASP A 348 1.50 34.10 -49.89
CA ASP A 348 0.45 34.14 -50.90
C ASP A 348 -0.05 32.72 -51.18
N GLN A 349 -1.37 32.58 -51.11
CA GLN A 349 -2.22 31.45 -51.50
C GLN A 349 -2.32 30.24 -50.54
N SER A 350 -3.31 30.25 -49.63
CA SER A 350 -4.58 29.50 -49.80
C SER A 350 -5.41 29.36 -48.51
N SER A 351 -6.71 29.65 -48.65
CA SER A 351 -7.89 29.24 -47.85
C SER A 351 -7.95 29.44 -46.32
N ALA A 352 -8.49 30.61 -45.94
CA ALA A 352 -9.63 30.84 -45.04
C ALA A 352 -9.77 30.05 -43.71
N PHE A 353 -9.27 30.65 -42.63
CA PHE A 353 -9.91 30.65 -41.30
C PHE A 353 -9.83 32.08 -40.72
N PRO A 354 -10.88 32.61 -40.05
CA PRO A 354 -10.91 34.01 -39.62
C PRO A 354 -10.08 34.19 -38.34
N VAL A 355 -8.86 34.69 -38.48
CA VAL A 355 -8.09 35.27 -37.37
C VAL A 355 -8.68 36.65 -37.03
N PRO A 356 -8.98 37.00 -35.77
CA PRO A 356 -9.50 38.32 -35.42
C PRO A 356 -8.52 39.45 -35.83
N SER A 357 -8.97 40.31 -36.75
CA SER A 357 -8.26 41.46 -37.33
C SER A 357 -7.78 42.53 -36.34
N LEU A 358 -8.17 42.42 -35.06
CA LEU A 358 -7.82 43.36 -33.98
C LEU A 358 -6.35 43.34 -33.55
N ILE A 359 -5.64 42.22 -33.74
CA ILE A 359 -4.23 42.09 -33.33
C ILE A 359 -3.28 42.69 -34.38
N TYR A 360 -3.66 42.61 -35.66
CA TYR A 360 -2.86 43.12 -36.78
C TYR A 360 -3.06 44.64 -37.02
N GLU A 361 -4.23 45.19 -36.69
CA GLU A 361 -4.46 46.64 -36.80
C GLU A 361 -3.81 47.45 -35.66
N LYS A 362 -3.70 46.87 -34.46
CA LYS A 362 -3.01 47.52 -33.33
C LYS A 362 -1.48 47.55 -33.49
N SER A 363 -0.87 46.54 -34.12
CA SER A 363 0.57 46.53 -34.38
C SER A 363 0.98 47.58 -35.41
N LYS A 364 0.20 47.76 -36.49
CA LYS A 364 0.45 48.78 -37.52
C LYS A 364 0.28 50.22 -37.04
N SER A 365 -0.62 50.47 -36.08
CA SER A 365 -0.80 51.80 -35.50
C SER A 365 0.37 52.20 -34.58
N PHE A 366 1.09 51.22 -34.01
CA PHE A 366 2.23 51.48 -33.12
C PHE A 366 3.56 51.64 -33.86
N GLU A 367 3.76 50.94 -34.99
CA GLU A 367 4.94 51.12 -35.85
C GLU A 367 5.11 52.56 -36.34
N LYS A 368 3.99 53.22 -36.68
CA LYS A 368 3.97 54.65 -37.07
C LYS A 368 4.27 55.62 -35.94
N MET A 369 4.15 55.19 -34.69
CA MET A 369 4.43 56.02 -33.50
C MET A 369 5.88 55.85 -33.03
N THR A 370 6.51 54.71 -33.33
CA THR A 370 7.90 54.38 -32.96
C THR A 370 8.97 54.99 -33.86
N GLU A 371 8.67 55.38 -35.11
CA GLU A 371 9.64 56.07 -35.99
C GLU A 371 10.01 57.49 -35.49
N ARG A 372 9.25 58.08 -34.57
CA ARG A 372 9.46 59.46 -34.11
C ARG A 372 10.29 59.63 -32.83
N VAL A 373 10.80 58.56 -32.19
CA VAL A 373 11.52 58.66 -30.89
C VAL A 373 12.89 57.96 -30.90
N LEU A 374 13.54 57.85 -32.05
CA LEU A 374 14.90 57.30 -32.14
C LEU A 374 15.97 58.36 -31.85
N SER A 375 16.29 58.56 -30.56
CA SER A 375 17.66 58.86 -30.08
C SER A 375 17.74 58.96 -28.56
N ARG A 376 17.46 57.86 -27.86
CA ARG A 376 18.03 57.48 -26.54
C ARG A 376 17.31 56.23 -26.04
N THR A 377 18.07 55.28 -25.51
CA THR A 377 17.68 54.16 -24.62
C THR A 377 17.46 52.74 -25.21
N ASP A 378 18.57 52.03 -25.44
CA ASP A 378 18.59 50.56 -25.58
C ASP A 378 18.09 49.80 -24.34
N LYS A 379 18.23 50.39 -23.13
CA LYS A 379 17.75 49.81 -21.86
C LYS A 379 16.23 49.88 -21.67
N ILE A 380 15.56 50.84 -22.31
CA ILE A 380 14.09 50.93 -22.28
C ILE A 380 13.51 49.97 -23.32
N LEU A 381 14.15 49.86 -24.50
CA LEU A 381 13.79 48.89 -25.53
C LEU A 381 13.89 47.43 -25.06
N SER A 382 14.91 47.07 -24.27
CA SER A 382 15.03 45.71 -23.72
C SER A 382 13.94 45.40 -22.69
N ARG A 383 13.65 46.34 -21.78
CA ARG A 383 12.57 46.20 -20.78
C ARG A 383 11.18 46.23 -21.40
N MET A 384 10.98 47.02 -22.45
CA MET A 384 9.72 47.04 -23.20
C MET A 384 9.52 45.76 -24.01
N LYS A 385 10.58 45.18 -24.58
CA LYS A 385 10.51 43.85 -25.24
C LYS A 385 10.19 42.73 -24.24
N GLU A 386 10.80 42.73 -23.06
CA GLU A 386 10.45 41.79 -21.98
C GLU A 386 8.98 41.95 -21.54
N TYR A 387 8.54 43.20 -21.31
CA TYR A 387 7.16 43.48 -20.90
C TYR A 387 6.12 43.13 -21.99
N LEU A 388 6.41 43.42 -23.26
CA LEU A 388 5.55 43.08 -24.40
C LEU A 388 5.53 41.57 -24.66
N ASN A 389 6.66 40.87 -24.47
CA ASN A 389 6.69 39.41 -24.52
C ASN A 389 5.85 38.82 -23.38
N ASP A 390 6.03 39.29 -22.14
CA ASP A 390 5.24 38.83 -20.99
C ASP A 390 3.73 39.08 -21.19
N GLU A 391 3.34 40.21 -21.77
CA GLU A 391 1.94 40.54 -22.05
C GLU A 391 1.36 39.70 -23.21
N ALA A 392 2.13 39.48 -24.29
CA ALA A 392 1.76 38.60 -25.40
C ALA A 392 1.66 37.13 -24.97
N PHE A 393 2.62 36.63 -24.19
CA PHE A 393 2.58 35.29 -23.61
C PHE A 393 1.45 35.15 -22.59
N SER A 394 1.13 36.20 -21.82
CA SER A 394 -0.04 36.22 -20.93
C SER A 394 -1.36 36.12 -21.71
N LEU A 395 -1.50 36.85 -22.83
CA LEU A 395 -2.67 36.76 -23.70
C LEU A 395 -2.79 35.38 -24.37
N LEU A 396 -1.69 34.80 -24.85
CA LEU A 396 -1.67 33.44 -25.41
C LEU A 396 -1.96 32.37 -24.34
N ARG A 397 -1.44 32.54 -23.11
CA ARG A 397 -1.80 31.72 -21.94
C ARG A 397 -3.28 31.77 -21.60
N ASN A 398 -4.01 32.80 -22.01
CA ASN A 398 -5.45 32.92 -21.82
C ASN A 398 -6.29 32.52 -23.06
N SER A 399 -5.68 32.27 -24.22
CA SER A 399 -6.36 31.92 -25.48
C SER A 399 -6.50 30.39 -25.71
N SER A 400 -7.61 29.86 -26.21
CA SER A 400 -7.76 28.41 -26.48
C SER A 400 -7.03 27.91 -27.75
N ILE A 401 -5.89 28.50 -28.08
CA ILE A 401 -5.14 28.24 -29.31
C ILE A 401 -4.13 27.11 -29.07
N ASP A 402 -4.05 26.18 -30.02
CA ASP A 402 -2.98 25.19 -30.10
C ASP A 402 -1.74 25.80 -30.77
N TYR A 403 -0.70 26.06 -29.97
CA TYR A 403 0.54 26.71 -30.42
C TYR A 403 1.38 25.82 -31.34
N LEU A 404 1.32 24.51 -31.15
CA LEU A 404 2.13 23.53 -31.86
C LEU A 404 1.44 22.97 -33.12
N ALA A 405 0.20 23.38 -33.41
CA ALA A 405 -0.60 22.81 -34.50
C ALA A 405 0.03 22.97 -35.89
N VAL A 406 0.73 24.08 -36.13
CA VAL A 406 1.35 24.40 -37.42
C VAL A 406 2.73 23.75 -37.63
N HIS A 407 3.31 23.16 -36.57
CA HIS A 407 4.66 22.61 -36.61
C HIS A 407 4.64 21.12 -36.92
N SER A 408 5.51 20.71 -37.84
CA SER A 408 5.83 19.31 -38.13
C SER A 408 6.50 18.64 -36.92
N THR A 409 6.58 17.30 -36.93
CA THR A 409 7.28 16.57 -35.85
C THR A 409 8.74 17.00 -35.72
N LYS A 410 9.41 17.24 -36.86
CA LYS A 410 10.80 17.69 -36.91
C LYS A 410 10.96 19.05 -36.23
N GLU A 411 10.12 20.02 -36.59
CA GLU A 411 10.16 21.37 -36.01
C GLU A 411 9.86 21.36 -34.50
N ILE A 412 8.95 20.50 -34.04
CA ILE A 412 8.67 20.34 -32.60
C ILE A 412 9.87 19.77 -31.85
N LEU A 413 10.62 18.84 -32.46
CA LEU A 413 11.86 18.33 -31.88
C LEU A 413 12.94 19.42 -31.83
N ASP A 414 13.09 20.20 -32.90
CA ASP A 414 14.02 21.34 -32.90
C ASP A 414 13.67 22.34 -31.79
N ASP A 415 12.38 22.65 -31.64
CA ASP A 415 11.88 23.52 -30.57
C ASP A 415 12.09 22.92 -29.16
N LEU A 416 11.96 21.60 -28.98
CA LEU A 416 12.28 20.93 -27.72
C LEU A 416 13.72 21.20 -27.31
N PHE A 417 14.68 20.93 -28.17
CA PHE A 417 16.10 21.09 -27.83
C PHE A 417 16.48 22.56 -27.66
N LYS A 418 15.88 23.46 -28.45
CA LYS A 418 16.08 24.90 -28.33
C LYS A 418 15.53 25.47 -27.02
N ASN A 419 14.36 24.99 -26.58
CA ASN A 419 13.58 25.55 -25.48
C ASN A 419 13.54 24.65 -24.23
N ILE A 420 14.45 23.67 -24.10
CA ILE A 420 14.46 22.65 -23.03
C ILE A 420 14.48 23.21 -21.60
N SER A 421 14.87 24.48 -21.45
CA SER A 421 14.94 25.19 -20.16
C SER A 421 13.91 26.31 -20.03
N ASP A 422 13.04 26.50 -21.02
CA ASP A 422 12.07 27.59 -21.08
C ASP A 422 10.74 27.17 -20.45
N ASP A 423 10.50 27.66 -19.23
CA ASP A 423 9.26 27.40 -18.49
C ASP A 423 8.00 27.96 -19.19
N ASN A 424 8.13 29.02 -20.00
CA ASN A 424 7.01 29.56 -20.77
C ASN A 424 6.62 28.63 -21.91
N TRP A 425 7.62 28.13 -22.65
CA TRP A 425 7.40 27.16 -23.72
C TRP A 425 6.80 25.86 -23.16
N HIS A 426 7.30 25.36 -22.02
CA HIS A 426 6.72 24.20 -21.34
C HIS A 426 5.23 24.39 -21.00
N ALA A 427 4.85 25.58 -20.51
CA ALA A 427 3.46 25.88 -20.20
C ALA A 427 2.56 25.94 -21.45
N LEU A 428 3.08 26.48 -22.57
CA LEU A 428 2.37 26.46 -23.85
C LEU A 428 2.21 25.03 -24.38
N THR A 429 3.24 24.20 -24.30
CA THR A 429 3.18 22.78 -24.70
C THR A 429 2.15 22.01 -23.88
N ALA A 430 2.10 22.20 -22.55
CA ALA A 430 1.08 21.58 -21.70
C ALA A 430 -0.34 22.00 -22.10
N LYS A 431 -0.53 23.25 -22.51
CA LYS A 431 -1.82 23.76 -22.98
C LYS A 431 -2.23 23.21 -24.34
N SER A 432 -1.29 23.16 -25.30
CA SER A 432 -1.47 22.48 -26.59
C SER A 432 -1.88 21.02 -26.38
N LEU A 433 -1.21 20.31 -25.44
CA LEU A 433 -1.59 18.96 -25.04
C LEU A 433 -3.03 18.87 -24.52
N ILE A 434 -3.46 19.78 -23.64
CA ILE A 434 -4.86 19.82 -23.15
C ILE A 434 -5.84 20.02 -24.32
N ASN A 435 -5.53 20.88 -25.29
CA ASN A 435 -6.41 21.14 -26.44
C ASN A 435 -6.59 19.88 -27.31
N VAL A 436 -5.51 19.18 -27.66
CA VAL A 436 -5.62 17.95 -28.47
C VAL A 436 -6.23 16.79 -27.68
N PHE A 437 -5.97 16.72 -26.36
CA PHE A 437 -6.58 15.72 -25.49
C PHE A 437 -8.10 15.90 -25.36
N THR A 438 -8.57 17.15 -25.20
CA THR A 438 -10.01 17.44 -25.11
C THR A 438 -10.76 17.22 -26.42
N LYS A 439 -10.09 17.32 -27.57
CA LYS A 439 -10.66 16.93 -28.86
C LYS A 439 -11.06 15.44 -28.88
N GLU A 440 -10.21 14.57 -28.33
CA GLU A 440 -10.51 13.13 -28.22
C GLU A 440 -11.42 12.78 -27.03
N HIS A 441 -11.41 13.63 -25.99
CA HIS A 441 -12.24 13.47 -24.80
C HIS A 441 -13.18 14.69 -24.58
N PRO A 442 -14.18 14.89 -25.46
CA PRO A 442 -14.97 16.13 -25.53
C PRO A 442 -15.91 16.37 -24.34
N TYR A 443 -16.03 15.40 -23.44
CA TYR A 443 -16.80 15.54 -22.20
C TYR A 443 -16.04 16.28 -21.10
N TYR A 444 -14.72 16.49 -21.27
CA TYR A 444 -13.95 17.37 -20.41
C TYR A 444 -13.94 18.81 -20.93
N ASP A 445 -13.86 19.77 -20.03
CA ASP A 445 -13.69 21.18 -20.37
C ASP A 445 -12.21 21.59 -20.18
N ALA A 446 -11.57 21.99 -21.28
CA ALA A 446 -10.18 22.43 -21.33
C ALA A 446 -9.85 23.53 -20.30
N LYS A 447 -10.82 24.36 -19.93
CA LYS A 447 -10.66 25.44 -18.95
C LYS A 447 -10.34 24.91 -17.55
N TYR A 448 -10.85 23.72 -17.20
CA TYR A 448 -10.74 23.15 -15.85
C TYR A 448 -9.75 21.99 -15.79
N LEU A 449 -9.07 21.68 -16.90
CA LEU A 449 -8.07 20.63 -17.00
C LEU A 449 -6.66 21.12 -16.66
N GLU A 450 -5.92 20.27 -15.97
CA GLU A 450 -4.51 20.46 -15.66
C GLU A 450 -3.71 19.20 -16.02
N VAL A 451 -2.54 19.39 -16.64
CA VAL A 451 -1.59 18.30 -16.84
C VAL A 451 -0.86 18.03 -15.53
N VAL A 452 -0.90 16.78 -15.08
CA VAL A 452 -0.20 16.31 -13.89
C VAL A 452 1.01 15.50 -14.32
N ASN A 453 2.19 16.06 -14.07
CA ASN A 453 3.49 15.44 -14.40
C ASN A 453 3.91 14.46 -13.29
N GLY A 454 3.11 13.40 -13.17
CA GLY A 454 3.20 12.31 -12.21
C GLY A 454 2.19 11.22 -12.55
N SER A 455 2.09 10.18 -11.73
CA SER A 455 0.95 9.25 -11.85
C SER A 455 -0.34 9.87 -11.30
N ALA A 456 -1.48 9.20 -11.48
CA ALA A 456 -2.74 9.56 -10.80
C ALA A 456 -2.57 9.74 -9.28
N ARG A 457 -1.63 9.02 -8.66
CA ARG A 457 -1.27 9.17 -7.25
C ARG A 457 -0.79 10.56 -6.87
N THR A 458 -0.11 11.25 -7.81
CA THR A 458 0.35 12.62 -7.60
C THR A 458 -0.83 13.57 -7.51
N ALA A 459 -1.79 13.46 -8.42
CA ALA A 459 -3.02 14.25 -8.37
C ALA A 459 -3.80 13.98 -7.08
N LEU A 460 -4.05 12.71 -6.77
CA LEU A 460 -4.76 12.30 -5.55
C LEU A 460 -4.03 12.75 -4.27
N GLY A 461 -2.71 12.63 -4.22
CA GLY A 461 -1.91 13.09 -3.08
C GLY A 461 -1.93 14.61 -2.90
N ILE A 462 -1.98 15.38 -3.99
CA ILE A 462 -2.18 16.84 -3.91
C ILE A 462 -3.57 17.16 -3.35
N LEU A 463 -4.61 16.47 -3.84
CA LEU A 463 -5.97 16.66 -3.34
C LEU A 463 -6.08 16.34 -1.84
N GLY A 464 -5.50 15.21 -1.41
CA GLY A 464 -5.61 14.71 -0.04
C GLY A 464 -4.76 15.49 0.97
N PHE A 465 -3.47 15.68 0.69
CA PHE A 465 -2.55 16.30 1.66
C PHE A 465 -2.46 17.82 1.57
N HIS A 466 -2.89 18.42 0.45
CA HIS A 466 -2.66 19.85 0.20
C HIS A 466 -3.93 20.64 -0.16
N CYS A 467 -5.01 20.00 -0.59
CA CYS A 467 -6.24 20.70 -1.00
C CYS A 467 -7.45 20.49 -0.07
N GLY A 468 -7.29 19.77 1.04
CA GLY A 468 -8.30 19.69 2.11
C GLY A 468 -9.27 18.52 2.04
N ILE A 469 -9.12 17.59 1.09
CA ILE A 469 -9.89 16.33 1.09
C ILE A 469 -9.28 15.38 2.13
N GLN A 470 -9.79 15.41 3.36
CA GLN A 470 -9.16 14.71 4.49
C GLN A 470 -9.59 13.26 4.63
N GLU A 471 -10.83 12.93 4.24
CA GLU A 471 -11.41 11.62 4.46
C GLU A 471 -12.10 11.11 3.20
N ILE A 472 -11.72 9.92 2.74
CA ILE A 472 -12.32 9.32 1.55
C ILE A 472 -13.08 8.03 1.88
N ILE A 473 -14.04 7.69 1.02
CA ILE A 473 -14.78 6.43 1.04
C ILE A 473 -14.57 5.73 -0.30
N THR A 474 -14.21 4.46 -0.27
CA THR A 474 -14.08 3.61 -1.46
C THR A 474 -14.40 2.15 -1.09
N CYS A 475 -14.25 1.24 -2.04
CA CYS A 475 -14.55 -0.18 -1.83
C CYS A 475 -13.30 -1.04 -1.62
N ASP A 476 -13.47 -2.21 -0.98
CA ASP A 476 -12.41 -3.22 -0.85
C ASP A 476 -11.83 -3.65 -2.20
N PHE A 477 -10.64 -4.23 -2.16
CA PHE A 477 -9.84 -4.62 -3.32
C PHE A 477 -9.31 -3.47 -4.17
N SER A 478 -9.61 -2.22 -3.81
CA SER A 478 -8.95 -1.04 -4.34
C SER A 478 -7.45 -1.07 -4.06
N TRP A 479 -6.68 -0.32 -4.85
CA TRP A 479 -5.28 -0.06 -4.55
C TRP A 479 -5.14 0.87 -3.33
N THR A 480 -3.91 0.99 -2.81
CA THR A 480 -3.62 1.66 -1.54
C THR A 480 -3.80 3.19 -1.56
N TYR A 481 -5.04 3.68 -1.48
CA TYR A 481 -5.37 5.11 -1.38
C TYR A 481 -4.92 5.77 -0.08
N GLU A 482 -4.59 4.98 0.95
CA GLU A 482 -4.02 5.45 2.22
C GLU A 482 -2.68 6.19 2.01
N HIS A 483 -2.04 6.00 0.86
CA HIS A 483 -0.85 6.74 0.47
C HIS A 483 -1.13 8.14 -0.08
N CYS A 484 -2.38 8.46 -0.41
CA CYS A 484 -2.77 9.72 -1.04
C CYS A 484 -3.67 10.58 -0.13
N PHE A 485 -4.32 9.98 0.86
CA PHE A 485 -5.29 10.67 1.72
C PHE A 485 -5.01 10.40 3.20
N PRO A 486 -5.23 11.39 4.09
CA PRO A 486 -5.03 11.22 5.54
C PRO A 486 -5.88 10.10 6.16
N LYS A 487 -7.14 9.95 5.72
CA LYS A 487 -8.07 8.92 6.20
C LYS A 487 -8.79 8.26 5.03
N THR A 488 -8.87 6.94 5.06
CA THR A 488 -9.60 6.14 4.05
C THR A 488 -10.53 5.16 4.72
N ASN A 489 -11.78 5.09 4.24
CA ASN A 489 -12.78 4.14 4.68
C ASN A 489 -13.09 3.16 3.54
N PHE A 490 -12.97 1.86 3.82
CA PHE A 490 -13.24 0.81 2.86
C PHE A 490 -14.57 0.13 3.16
N ILE A 491 -15.43 0.05 2.15
CA ILE A 491 -16.69 -0.70 2.18
C ILE A 491 -16.51 -2.01 1.43
N PRO A 492 -16.83 -3.17 2.01
CA PRO A 492 -16.72 -4.43 1.30
C PRO A 492 -17.61 -4.46 0.06
N LEU A 493 -17.15 -5.12 -1.00
CA LEU A 493 -18.01 -5.46 -2.13
C LEU A 493 -19.06 -6.52 -1.72
N LYS A 494 -20.10 -6.64 -2.55
CA LYS A 494 -21.04 -7.75 -2.50
C LYS A 494 -20.37 -9.05 -2.94
N ASP A 495 -21.03 -10.18 -2.71
CA ASP A 495 -20.45 -11.51 -2.95
C ASP A 495 -20.21 -11.79 -4.45
N ASP A 496 -20.89 -11.06 -5.33
CA ASP A 496 -20.69 -11.05 -6.78
C ASP A 496 -19.62 -10.04 -7.26
N PHE A 497 -18.90 -9.40 -6.33
CA PHE A 497 -17.95 -8.31 -6.54
C PHE A 497 -18.57 -7.00 -7.07
N GLU A 498 -19.87 -6.78 -6.89
CA GLU A 498 -20.53 -5.49 -7.18
C GLU A 498 -20.46 -4.51 -6.02
N LEU A 499 -20.75 -3.23 -6.31
CA LEU A 499 -20.77 -2.16 -5.31
C LEU A 499 -21.88 -2.35 -4.26
N ASP A 500 -21.52 -2.12 -3.00
CA ASP A 500 -22.48 -1.91 -1.91
C ASP A 500 -22.87 -0.44 -1.81
N VAL A 501 -23.78 0.00 -2.69
CA VAL A 501 -24.30 1.37 -2.73
C VAL A 501 -24.89 1.79 -1.37
N GLU A 502 -25.60 0.90 -0.67
CA GLU A 502 -26.19 1.21 0.64
C GLU A 502 -25.14 1.35 1.73
N GLY A 503 -24.13 0.48 1.71
CA GLY A 503 -22.98 0.54 2.63
C GLY A 503 -22.21 1.86 2.47
N ILE A 504 -21.93 2.26 1.23
CA ILE A 504 -21.25 3.53 0.94
C ILE A 504 -22.12 4.71 1.36
N SER A 505 -23.40 4.72 0.97
CA SER A 505 -24.33 5.82 1.29
C SER A 505 -24.49 6.01 2.80
N ARG A 506 -24.67 4.93 3.58
CA ARG A 506 -24.72 4.99 5.05
C ARG A 506 -23.43 5.56 5.64
N LYS A 507 -22.27 5.19 5.08
CA LYS A 507 -21.00 5.71 5.55
C LYS A 507 -20.86 7.20 5.27
N VAL A 508 -21.28 7.67 4.09
CA VAL A 508 -21.33 9.11 3.75
C VAL A 508 -22.15 9.87 4.79
N ILE A 509 -23.40 9.44 5.05
CA ILE A 509 -24.30 10.09 6.04
C ILE A 509 -23.61 10.18 7.42
N SER A 510 -23.03 9.07 7.89
CA SER A 510 -22.38 9.03 9.20
C SER A 510 -21.19 10.00 9.37
N LEU A 511 -20.57 10.43 8.26
CA LEU A 511 -19.50 11.43 8.27
C LEU A 511 -20.03 12.85 8.15
N LEU A 512 -21.12 13.07 7.40
CA LEU A 512 -21.76 14.38 7.28
C LEU A 512 -22.28 14.89 8.63
N ASP A 513 -22.80 14.00 9.47
CA ASP A 513 -23.29 14.31 10.82
C ASP A 513 -22.19 14.86 11.76
N LYS A 514 -20.91 14.69 11.42
CA LYS A 514 -19.75 15.10 12.23
C LYS A 514 -19.19 16.50 11.90
N LYS A 515 -19.97 17.36 11.23
CA LYS A 515 -19.69 18.80 10.93
C LYS A 515 -18.64 19.14 9.85
N PHE A 516 -18.24 18.22 8.96
CA PHE A 516 -17.27 18.56 7.88
C PHE A 516 -17.72 18.11 6.48
N GLN A 517 -18.62 18.86 5.85
CA GLN A 517 -19.13 18.52 4.50
C GLN A 517 -18.09 18.70 3.37
N LYS A 518 -17.18 19.68 3.47
CA LYS A 518 -16.19 20.02 2.41
C LYS A 518 -14.90 19.18 2.40
N ASN A 519 -14.74 18.21 3.31
CA ASN A 519 -13.48 17.45 3.46
C ASN A 519 -13.62 15.97 3.07
N ILE A 520 -14.77 15.57 2.51
CA ILE A 520 -15.10 14.17 2.24
C ILE A 520 -15.22 13.92 0.73
N ALA A 521 -14.69 12.79 0.25
CA ALA A 521 -14.91 12.34 -1.12
C ALA A 521 -15.24 10.84 -1.22
N VAL A 522 -16.03 10.47 -2.24
CA VAL A 522 -16.22 9.08 -2.67
C VAL A 522 -15.38 8.83 -3.91
N ILE A 523 -14.55 7.79 -3.91
CA ILE A 523 -13.67 7.46 -5.04
C ILE A 523 -14.18 6.23 -5.79
N PHE A 524 -14.34 6.38 -7.10
CA PHE A 524 -14.59 5.29 -8.04
C PHE A 524 -13.31 4.95 -8.80
N ASN A 525 -13.04 3.65 -8.92
CA ASN A 525 -12.07 3.09 -9.86
C ASN A 525 -12.85 2.08 -10.71
N ASN A 526 -13.21 2.46 -11.94
CA ASN A 526 -14.04 1.64 -12.83
C ASN A 526 -13.52 1.73 -14.28
N PRO A 527 -13.16 0.62 -14.95
CA PRO A 527 -13.10 -0.76 -14.47
C PRO A 527 -12.24 -0.94 -13.22
N HIS A 528 -12.67 -1.83 -12.33
CA HIS A 528 -12.16 -1.94 -10.97
C HIS A 528 -10.84 -2.73 -10.87
N ASN A 529 -9.82 -2.09 -10.33
CA ASN A 529 -8.59 -2.72 -9.85
C ASN A 529 -8.74 -3.01 -8.34
N ALA A 530 -8.67 -4.25 -7.87
CA ALA A 530 -7.98 -5.41 -8.46
C ALA A 530 -8.88 -6.50 -9.08
N SER A 531 -10.20 -6.39 -9.02
CA SER A 531 -11.09 -7.51 -9.40
C SER A 531 -11.30 -7.70 -10.90
N GLY A 532 -10.99 -6.70 -11.74
CA GLY A 532 -11.24 -6.74 -13.18
C GLY A 532 -12.72 -6.63 -13.57
N LYS A 533 -13.58 -6.25 -12.62
CA LYS A 533 -15.02 -6.05 -12.83
C LYS A 533 -15.33 -4.66 -13.40
N ILE A 534 -16.47 -4.56 -14.08
CA ILE A 534 -17.10 -3.29 -14.40
C ILE A 534 -18.34 -3.19 -13.53
N PHE A 535 -18.41 -2.15 -12.70
CA PHE A 535 -19.59 -1.93 -11.87
C PHE A 535 -20.78 -1.49 -12.72
N LYS A 536 -21.98 -1.90 -12.31
CA LYS A 536 -23.23 -1.54 -12.99
C LYS A 536 -23.41 -0.03 -13.06
N GLU A 537 -23.71 0.47 -14.27
CA GLU A 537 -23.94 1.90 -14.52
C GLU A 537 -25.09 2.44 -13.64
N THR A 538 -26.13 1.65 -13.40
CA THR A 538 -27.27 2.02 -12.53
C THR A 538 -26.86 2.23 -11.08
N ASP A 539 -25.95 1.41 -10.56
CA ASP A 539 -25.43 1.54 -9.19
C ASP A 539 -24.53 2.77 -9.05
N ILE A 540 -23.69 3.04 -10.06
CA ILE A 540 -22.88 4.27 -10.12
C ILE A 540 -23.78 5.50 -10.22
N LYS A 541 -24.76 5.52 -11.13
CA LYS A 541 -25.73 6.63 -11.29
C LYS A 541 -26.40 6.96 -9.96
N ARG A 542 -26.94 5.94 -9.30
CA ARG A 542 -27.63 6.08 -8.02
C ARG A 542 -26.74 6.67 -6.94
N LEU A 543 -25.52 6.14 -6.78
CA LEU A 543 -24.58 6.60 -5.76
C LEU A 543 -24.05 8.00 -6.09
N LEU A 544 -23.78 8.30 -7.37
CA LEU A 544 -23.33 9.60 -7.83
C LEU A 544 -24.38 10.68 -7.54
N ALA A 545 -25.64 10.46 -7.94
CA ALA A 545 -26.74 11.39 -7.63
C ALA A 545 -26.85 11.65 -6.12
N PHE A 546 -26.83 10.57 -5.31
CA PHE A 546 -26.84 10.67 -3.86
C PHE A 546 -25.68 11.53 -3.30
N CYS A 547 -24.45 11.32 -3.76
CA CYS A 547 -23.30 12.11 -3.31
C CYS A 547 -23.42 13.59 -3.71
N LEU A 548 -23.85 13.86 -4.94
CA LEU A 548 -24.00 15.23 -5.45
C LEU A 548 -25.10 16.01 -4.73
N ASP A 549 -26.22 15.36 -4.38
CA ASP A 549 -27.31 15.95 -3.60
C ASP A 549 -26.88 16.29 -2.17
N ASN A 550 -25.92 15.54 -1.63
CA ASN A 550 -25.34 15.79 -0.30
C ASN A 550 -24.08 16.67 -0.34
N ASN A 551 -23.76 17.28 -1.49
CA ASN A 551 -22.59 18.13 -1.70
C ASN A 551 -21.27 17.46 -1.29
N VAL A 552 -21.14 16.17 -1.59
CA VAL A 552 -19.92 15.38 -1.36
C VAL A 552 -19.11 15.29 -2.66
N TYR A 553 -17.79 15.44 -2.56
CA TYR A 553 -16.93 15.26 -3.73
C TYR A 553 -16.98 13.81 -4.24
N VAL A 554 -16.95 13.64 -5.55
CA VAL A 554 -16.79 12.35 -6.20
C VAL A 554 -15.56 12.39 -7.07
N ILE A 555 -14.63 11.46 -6.85
CA ILE A 555 -13.38 11.35 -7.60
C ILE A 555 -13.46 10.14 -8.53
N ASP A 556 -13.24 10.39 -9.82
CA ASP A 556 -13.10 9.39 -10.88
C ASP A 556 -11.60 9.07 -11.07
N ASP A 557 -11.12 7.97 -10.46
CA ASP A 557 -9.77 7.43 -10.69
C ASP A 557 -9.75 6.57 -11.96
N LEU A 558 -9.50 7.23 -13.09
CA LEU A 558 -9.67 6.67 -14.41
C LEU A 558 -8.32 6.23 -15.01
N ALA A 559 -7.92 5.00 -14.68
CA ALA A 559 -6.70 4.39 -15.21
C ALA A 559 -6.94 3.40 -16.37
N TYR A 560 -8.15 2.88 -16.54
CA TYR A 560 -8.47 1.76 -17.45
C TYR A 560 -9.56 2.09 -18.46
N GLN A 561 -9.70 3.35 -18.87
CA GLN A 561 -10.71 3.72 -19.87
C GLN A 561 -10.46 2.94 -21.17
N ASN A 562 -11.51 2.30 -21.69
CA ASN A 562 -11.46 1.50 -22.91
C ASN A 562 -10.45 0.35 -22.89
N VAL A 563 -9.91 -0.06 -21.73
CA VAL A 563 -9.00 -1.21 -21.60
C VAL A 563 -9.83 -2.47 -21.33
N LEU A 564 -9.85 -3.40 -22.29
CA LEU A 564 -10.52 -4.69 -22.16
C LEU A 564 -9.90 -5.73 -23.11
N PRO A 565 -9.88 -7.03 -22.74
CA PRO A 565 -9.39 -8.10 -23.61
C PRO A 565 -10.44 -8.53 -24.64
N ASP A 566 -10.83 -7.62 -25.53
CA ASP A 566 -11.85 -7.83 -26.55
C ASP A 566 -11.54 -7.09 -27.87
N ASN A 567 -12.26 -7.41 -28.94
CA ASN A 567 -12.16 -6.73 -30.23
C ASN A 567 -12.98 -5.44 -30.29
N SER A 568 -13.05 -4.70 -29.17
CA SER A 568 -13.82 -3.47 -29.08
C SER A 568 -13.14 -2.44 -28.18
N ILE A 569 -13.51 -1.17 -28.38
CA ILE A 569 -13.13 -0.05 -27.51
C ILE A 569 -14.35 0.49 -26.73
N LYS A 570 -15.42 -0.29 -26.65
CA LYS A 570 -16.67 0.07 -25.95
C LYS A 570 -16.54 -0.24 -24.46
N GLY A 571 -15.65 0.50 -23.77
CA GLY A 571 -15.53 0.43 -22.32
C GLY A 571 -16.76 1.02 -21.61
N PRO A 572 -16.83 0.89 -20.26
CA PRO A 572 -17.89 1.55 -19.51
C PRO A 572 -17.76 3.07 -19.60
N LYS A 573 -18.88 3.77 -19.44
CA LYS A 573 -18.86 5.22 -19.30
C LYS A 573 -18.05 5.63 -18.06
N THR A 574 -17.32 6.74 -18.18
CA THR A 574 -16.62 7.35 -17.05
C THR A 574 -17.63 7.97 -16.08
N VAL A 575 -17.23 8.22 -14.83
CA VAL A 575 -18.11 8.91 -13.86
C VAL A 575 -18.48 10.29 -14.38
N LYS A 576 -17.55 10.98 -15.05
CA LYS A 576 -17.84 12.26 -15.72
C LYS A 576 -18.94 12.16 -16.78
N GLN A 577 -18.87 11.15 -17.65
CA GLN A 577 -19.90 10.93 -18.67
C GLN A 577 -21.26 10.62 -18.03
N ILE A 578 -21.27 9.78 -16.98
CA ILE A 578 -22.47 9.45 -16.23
C ILE A 578 -23.04 10.69 -15.52
N ALA A 579 -22.19 11.57 -14.98
CA ALA A 579 -22.62 12.82 -14.36
C ALA A 579 -23.33 13.75 -15.36
N LEU A 580 -22.80 13.83 -16.59
CA LEU A 580 -23.42 14.60 -17.67
C LEU A 580 -24.76 13.99 -18.10
N ASP A 581 -24.86 12.66 -18.16
CA ASP A 581 -26.13 11.98 -18.42
C ASP A 581 -27.17 12.30 -17.34
N LEU A 582 -26.80 12.29 -16.05
CA LEU A 582 -27.70 12.66 -14.96
C LEU A 582 -28.19 14.11 -15.07
N VAL A 583 -27.36 15.04 -15.55
CA VAL A 583 -27.76 16.43 -15.83
C VAL A 583 -28.77 16.47 -16.98
N ASN A 584 -28.49 15.76 -18.08
CA ASN A 584 -29.38 15.71 -19.24
C ASN A 584 -30.72 15.03 -18.90
N GLU A 585 -30.71 14.06 -17.99
CA GLU A 585 -31.89 13.37 -17.46
C GLU A 585 -32.64 14.19 -16.40
N GLY A 586 -32.11 15.35 -15.98
CA GLY A 586 -32.73 16.21 -14.96
C GLY A 586 -32.68 15.66 -13.54
N GLN A 587 -31.81 14.66 -13.27
CA GLN A 587 -31.64 14.06 -11.94
C GLN A 587 -30.69 14.85 -11.04
N VAL A 588 -29.75 15.60 -11.63
CA VAL A 588 -28.84 16.52 -10.91
C VAL A 588 -28.71 17.83 -11.69
N PHE A 589 -28.43 18.92 -10.97
CA PHE A 589 -28.21 20.24 -11.54
C PHE A 589 -26.76 20.39 -12.05
N ARG A 590 -26.57 21.21 -13.10
CA ARG A 590 -25.25 21.42 -13.72
C ARG A 590 -24.24 22.00 -12.73
N GLU A 591 -24.68 22.81 -11.79
CA GLU A 591 -23.86 23.42 -10.75
C GLU A 591 -23.27 22.37 -9.78
N GLN A 592 -23.93 21.23 -9.61
CA GLN A 592 -23.43 20.13 -8.76
C GLN A 592 -22.21 19.43 -9.39
N LEU A 593 -21.98 19.57 -10.70
CA LEU A 593 -20.81 19.00 -11.37
C LEU A 593 -19.48 19.54 -10.84
N LYS A 594 -19.48 20.68 -10.13
CA LYS A 594 -18.29 21.19 -9.44
C LYS A 594 -17.70 20.20 -8.43
N ASN A 595 -18.53 19.28 -7.92
CA ASN A 595 -18.13 18.26 -6.98
C ASN A 595 -17.60 16.98 -7.65
N VAL A 596 -17.62 16.89 -8.98
CA VAL A 596 -17.03 15.77 -9.74
C VAL A 596 -15.62 16.14 -10.14
N ILE A 597 -14.66 15.34 -9.69
CA ILE A 597 -13.23 15.47 -9.99
C ILE A 597 -12.81 14.26 -10.83
N SER A 598 -12.19 14.48 -11.97
CA SER A 598 -11.72 13.38 -12.83
C SER A 598 -10.21 13.37 -12.92
N ILE A 599 -9.61 12.20 -12.69
CA ILE A 599 -8.18 11.97 -12.82
C ILE A 599 -7.96 10.90 -13.89
N HIS A 600 -7.63 11.33 -15.10
CA HIS A 600 -7.41 10.45 -16.24
C HIS A 600 -5.92 10.16 -16.40
N SER A 601 -5.52 8.92 -16.14
CA SER A 601 -4.14 8.44 -16.34
C SER A 601 -3.93 7.84 -17.73
N LEU A 602 -2.84 8.22 -18.40
CA LEU A 602 -2.44 7.61 -19.68
C LEU A 602 -1.72 6.25 -19.49
N SER A 603 -1.53 5.81 -18.25
CA SER A 603 -0.63 4.69 -17.93
C SER A 603 -1.05 3.34 -18.53
N LYS A 604 -2.35 3.06 -18.64
CA LYS A 604 -2.87 1.78 -19.16
C LYS A 604 -3.71 1.97 -20.40
N THR A 605 -4.45 3.08 -20.47
CA THR A 605 -5.13 3.52 -21.69
C THR A 605 -4.11 3.66 -22.83
N ASP A 606 -3.04 4.43 -22.70
CA ASP A 606 -2.14 4.65 -23.86
C ASP A 606 -0.91 3.76 -23.85
N SER A 607 -0.90 2.73 -22.98
CA SER A 607 0.31 1.95 -22.68
C SER A 607 1.51 2.81 -22.30
N PHE A 608 1.29 3.92 -21.59
CA PHE A 608 2.27 4.98 -21.37
C PHE A 608 2.61 5.17 -19.87
N ALA A 609 2.94 4.08 -19.19
CA ALA A 609 3.00 4.06 -17.72
C ALA A 609 4.29 4.66 -17.13
N GLY A 610 5.40 4.50 -17.83
CA GLY A 610 6.70 5.07 -17.50
C GLY A 610 6.79 6.58 -17.71
N ALA A 611 5.94 7.13 -18.57
CA ALA A 611 5.90 8.56 -18.88
C ALA A 611 5.44 9.46 -17.73
N ARG A 612 4.68 8.89 -16.78
CA ARG A 612 4.17 9.59 -15.60
C ARG A 612 3.39 10.86 -15.98
N ILE A 613 2.31 10.66 -16.74
CA ILE A 613 1.34 11.71 -17.09
C ILE A 613 -0.07 11.28 -16.66
N ALA A 614 -0.80 12.23 -16.09
CA ALA A 614 -2.25 12.18 -15.91
C ALA A 614 -2.85 13.57 -16.18
N PHE A 615 -4.17 13.62 -16.35
CA PHE A 615 -4.95 14.85 -16.47
C PHE A 615 -5.91 14.94 -15.28
N ALA A 616 -6.03 16.12 -14.67
CA ALA A 616 -6.98 16.38 -13.61
C ALA A 616 -7.98 17.44 -14.06
N GLU A 617 -9.28 17.09 -14.11
CA GLU A 617 -10.36 18.07 -14.30
C GLU A 617 -10.95 18.42 -12.93
N ILE A 618 -10.90 19.72 -12.57
CA ILE A 618 -11.44 20.23 -11.31
C ILE A 618 -12.28 21.48 -11.60
N ILE A 619 -13.60 21.35 -11.58
CA ILE A 619 -14.51 22.46 -11.89
C ILE A 619 -14.62 23.45 -10.71
N ASP A 620 -14.54 22.97 -9.47
CA ASP A 620 -14.54 23.84 -8.28
C ASP A 620 -13.35 24.81 -8.29
N ASP A 621 -13.62 26.12 -8.34
CA ASP A 621 -12.60 27.15 -8.49
C ASP A 621 -11.68 27.30 -7.27
N GLU A 622 -12.18 27.08 -6.04
CA GLU A 622 -11.36 27.17 -4.83
C GLU A 622 -10.39 25.98 -4.77
N LEU A 623 -10.93 24.78 -4.99
CA LEU A 623 -10.15 23.54 -5.00
C LEU A 623 -9.11 23.56 -6.13
N ARG A 624 -9.52 23.96 -7.34
CA ARG A 624 -8.63 24.04 -8.50
C ARG A 624 -7.49 25.03 -8.26
N LYS A 625 -7.77 26.24 -7.75
CA LYS A 625 -6.70 27.22 -7.43
C LYS A 625 -5.67 26.64 -6.46
N SER A 626 -6.12 25.93 -5.43
CA SER A 626 -5.23 25.24 -4.49
C SER A 626 -4.43 24.15 -5.21
N PHE A 627 -5.09 23.30 -6.00
CA PHE A 627 -4.45 22.24 -6.76
C PHE A 627 -3.38 22.76 -7.73
N CYS A 628 -3.71 23.75 -8.57
CA CYS A 628 -2.79 24.37 -9.54
C CYS A 628 -1.56 24.97 -8.84
N LYS A 629 -1.74 25.59 -7.66
CA LYS A 629 -0.62 26.12 -6.86
C LYS A 629 0.39 25.02 -6.56
N TYR A 630 -0.04 23.88 -6.03
CA TYR A 630 0.87 22.77 -5.69
C TYR A 630 1.38 22.01 -6.92
N ASN A 631 0.53 21.82 -7.93
CA ASN A 631 0.94 21.20 -9.19
C ASN A 631 2.04 22.00 -9.90
N SER A 632 2.02 23.34 -9.79
CA SER A 632 3.06 24.22 -10.36
C SER A 632 4.45 24.04 -9.75
N TYR A 633 4.56 23.40 -8.58
CA TYR A 633 5.85 23.08 -7.95
C TYR A 633 6.50 21.82 -8.53
N ILE A 634 5.75 21.06 -9.32
CA ILE A 634 6.23 19.86 -10.00
C ILE A 634 6.68 20.28 -11.40
N LYS A 635 7.98 20.14 -11.67
CA LYS A 635 8.52 20.44 -13.00
C LYS A 635 7.93 19.51 -14.07
N PRO A 636 7.60 20.02 -15.28
CA PRO A 636 6.97 19.21 -16.33
C PRO A 636 7.87 18.08 -16.84
N ASN A 637 7.28 16.92 -17.15
CA ASN A 637 7.94 15.86 -17.88
C ASN A 637 7.84 16.19 -19.38
N ILE A 638 8.73 17.05 -19.87
CA ILE A 638 8.58 17.67 -21.19
C ILE A 638 8.64 16.67 -22.35
N ALA A 639 9.49 15.65 -22.27
CA ALA A 639 9.57 14.60 -23.29
C ALA A 639 8.25 13.81 -23.36
N ALA A 640 7.71 13.48 -22.19
CA ALA A 640 6.43 12.79 -22.08
C ALA A 640 5.28 13.65 -22.63
N ASN A 641 5.25 14.95 -22.31
CA ASN A 641 4.19 15.87 -22.76
C ASN A 641 4.20 16.04 -24.28
N ILE A 642 5.38 16.14 -24.89
CA ILE A 642 5.53 16.24 -26.34
C ILE A 642 5.11 14.93 -27.00
N LEU A 643 5.55 13.79 -26.47
CA LEU A 643 5.18 12.50 -27.05
C LEU A 643 3.67 12.27 -27.00
N ALA A 644 3.03 12.60 -25.87
CA ALA A 644 1.57 12.58 -25.75
C ALA A 644 0.89 13.56 -26.71
N TYR A 645 1.40 14.78 -26.85
CA TYR A 645 0.85 15.79 -27.78
C TYR A 645 0.91 15.28 -29.23
N LEU A 646 2.07 14.77 -29.65
CA LEU A 646 2.28 14.23 -30.99
C LEU A 646 1.37 13.04 -31.30
N PHE A 647 1.00 12.26 -30.28
CA PHE A 647 0.03 11.18 -30.42
C PHE A 647 -1.40 11.72 -30.55
N TYR A 648 -1.84 12.57 -29.62
CA TYR A 648 -3.22 13.08 -29.57
C TYR A 648 -3.55 14.11 -30.66
N ARG A 649 -2.56 14.75 -31.29
CA ARG A 649 -2.83 15.68 -32.42
C ARG A 649 -3.30 14.96 -33.70
N ASN A 650 -3.16 13.64 -33.77
CA ASN A 650 -3.66 12.85 -34.89
C ASN A 650 -5.20 12.91 -34.97
N ASP A 651 -5.77 12.36 -36.04
CA ASP A 651 -7.21 12.15 -36.13
C ASP A 651 -7.69 11.06 -35.15
N SER A 652 -8.98 11.13 -34.81
CA SER A 652 -9.62 10.24 -33.84
C SER A 652 -9.64 8.77 -34.30
N GLU A 653 -9.65 8.51 -35.60
CA GLU A 653 -9.65 7.15 -36.14
C GLU A 653 -8.32 6.45 -35.86
N ARG A 654 -7.20 7.11 -36.16
CA ARG A 654 -5.84 6.61 -35.87
C ARG A 654 -5.64 6.30 -34.38
N ILE A 655 -6.09 7.17 -33.48
CA ILE A 655 -5.97 6.96 -32.02
C ILE A 655 -6.83 5.77 -31.57
N LYS A 656 -8.06 5.67 -32.05
CA LYS A 656 -8.96 4.54 -31.74
C LYS A 656 -8.45 3.22 -32.27
N LEU A 657 -7.82 3.20 -33.45
CA LEU A 657 -7.19 2.03 -34.02
C LEU A 657 -6.01 1.54 -33.17
N PHE A 658 -5.21 2.45 -32.61
CA PHE A 658 -4.17 2.08 -31.62
C PHE A 658 -4.78 1.38 -30.39
N TRP A 659 -5.82 1.98 -29.78
CA TRP A 659 -6.51 1.37 -28.63
C TRP A 659 -7.16 0.03 -28.97
N LEU A 660 -7.70 -0.11 -30.19
CA LEU A 660 -8.26 -1.36 -30.68
C LEU A 660 -7.18 -2.44 -30.86
N LEU A 661 -6.02 -2.08 -31.44
CA LEU A 661 -4.88 -2.98 -31.56
C LEU A 661 -4.39 -3.46 -30.19
N ARG A 662 -4.26 -2.55 -29.22
CA ARG A 662 -3.94 -2.88 -27.82
C ARG A 662 -4.94 -3.89 -27.24
N ASN A 663 -6.24 -3.67 -27.45
CA ASN A 663 -7.27 -4.59 -26.94
C ASN A 663 -7.27 -5.95 -27.64
N LYS A 664 -6.99 -6.00 -28.94
CA LYS A 664 -6.77 -7.26 -29.68
C LYS A 664 -5.60 -8.06 -29.10
N ILE A 665 -4.50 -7.40 -28.75
CA ILE A 665 -3.36 -8.06 -28.09
C ILE A 665 -3.75 -8.56 -26.70
N PHE A 666 -4.47 -7.76 -25.90
CA PHE A 666 -5.02 -8.24 -24.62
C PHE A 666 -5.91 -9.46 -24.79
N LYS A 667 -6.78 -9.46 -25.81
CA LYS A 667 -7.64 -10.59 -26.14
C LYS A 667 -6.83 -11.84 -26.46
N ALA A 668 -5.84 -11.74 -27.36
CA ALA A 668 -4.98 -12.86 -27.74
C ALA A 668 -4.24 -13.46 -26.53
N LYS A 669 -3.71 -12.60 -25.64
CA LYS A 669 -3.10 -13.04 -24.37
C LYS A 669 -4.11 -13.73 -23.44
N MET A 670 -5.32 -13.20 -23.32
CA MET A 670 -6.37 -13.82 -22.50
C MET A 670 -6.81 -15.17 -23.08
N ASP A 671 -6.90 -15.28 -24.41
CA ASP A 671 -7.23 -16.52 -25.11
C ASP A 671 -6.16 -17.59 -24.83
N ALA A 672 -4.87 -17.22 -24.88
CA ALA A 672 -3.77 -18.12 -24.53
C ALA A 672 -3.81 -18.61 -23.07
N ILE A 673 -4.17 -17.74 -22.11
CA ILE A 673 -4.38 -18.15 -20.71
C ILE A 673 -5.54 -19.16 -20.62
N LYS A 674 -6.63 -18.92 -21.36
CA LYS A 674 -7.78 -19.83 -21.38
C LYS A 674 -7.49 -21.16 -22.05
N GLU A 675 -6.70 -21.14 -23.10
CA GLU A 675 -6.21 -22.36 -23.76
C GLU A 675 -5.36 -23.20 -22.80
N ALA A 676 -4.47 -22.58 -22.01
CA ALA A 676 -3.70 -23.29 -20.99
C ALA A 676 -4.58 -23.99 -19.94
N GLU A 677 -5.71 -23.37 -19.56
CA GLU A 677 -6.69 -23.95 -18.65
C GLU A 677 -7.40 -25.15 -19.30
N ILE A 678 -7.81 -25.03 -20.56
CA ILE A 678 -8.50 -26.10 -21.32
C ILE A 678 -7.58 -27.29 -21.58
N GLU A 679 -6.30 -27.04 -21.86
CA GLU A 679 -5.30 -28.09 -22.10
C GLU A 679 -4.94 -28.90 -20.84
N LEU A 680 -5.29 -28.42 -19.64
CA LEU A 680 -5.04 -29.13 -18.39
C LEU A 680 -6.14 -30.18 -18.14
N PRO A 681 -5.84 -31.49 -18.17
CA PRO A 681 -6.86 -32.51 -17.93
C PRO A 681 -7.46 -32.39 -16.53
N GLU A 682 -8.73 -32.75 -16.37
CA GLU A 682 -9.43 -32.73 -15.08
C GLU A 682 -8.68 -33.53 -14.00
N SER A 683 -8.07 -34.66 -14.37
CA SER A 683 -7.23 -35.47 -13.47
C SER A 683 -5.97 -34.75 -12.95
N ARG A 684 -5.53 -33.67 -13.61
CA ARG A 684 -4.42 -32.81 -13.21
C ARG A 684 -4.87 -31.47 -12.64
N ASN A 685 -6.17 -31.27 -12.43
CA ASN A 685 -6.75 -30.10 -11.78
C ASN A 685 -7.68 -30.49 -10.61
N PRO A 686 -7.21 -31.31 -9.63
CA PRO A 686 -8.06 -31.80 -8.54
C PRO A 686 -8.65 -30.69 -7.67
N PHE A 687 -8.06 -29.49 -7.66
CA PHE A 687 -8.50 -28.37 -6.84
C PHE A 687 -9.46 -27.40 -7.54
N GLY A 688 -9.82 -27.66 -8.81
CA GLY A 688 -10.72 -26.80 -9.58
C GLY A 688 -10.14 -25.40 -9.77
N ILE A 689 -8.92 -25.30 -10.31
CA ILE A 689 -8.28 -24.02 -10.60
C ILE A 689 -8.81 -23.49 -11.94
N HIS A 690 -9.42 -22.31 -11.93
CA HIS A 690 -10.04 -21.68 -13.10
C HIS A 690 -9.63 -20.22 -13.25
N VAL A 691 -9.53 -19.71 -14.48
CA VAL A 691 -9.19 -18.29 -14.73
C VAL A 691 -10.35 -17.54 -15.34
N SER A 692 -10.95 -16.59 -14.64
CA SER A 692 -12.03 -15.76 -15.17
C SER A 692 -11.49 -14.60 -16.01
N ARG A 693 -12.15 -14.34 -17.16
CA ARG A 693 -11.87 -13.15 -17.97
C ARG A 693 -12.28 -11.89 -17.19
N PRO A 694 -11.48 -10.81 -17.24
CA PRO A 694 -11.93 -9.53 -16.74
C PRO A 694 -13.02 -8.95 -17.64
N GLN A 695 -13.99 -8.27 -17.06
CA GLN A 695 -15.02 -7.51 -17.79
C GLN A 695 -14.44 -6.20 -18.34
N GLY A 696 -13.46 -5.62 -17.63
CA GLY A 696 -12.66 -4.48 -18.04
C GLY A 696 -11.36 -4.46 -17.27
N SER A 697 -10.44 -3.55 -17.62
CA SER A 697 -9.03 -3.59 -17.21
C SER A 697 -8.26 -4.76 -17.83
N MET A 698 -7.13 -5.10 -17.23
CA MET A 698 -6.14 -6.07 -17.72
C MET A 698 -5.87 -7.20 -16.71
N TYR A 699 -6.74 -7.38 -15.72
CA TYR A 699 -6.53 -8.28 -14.57
C TYR A 699 -7.50 -9.48 -14.55
N PRO A 700 -7.13 -10.61 -15.15
CA PRO A 700 -7.85 -11.87 -14.98
C PRO A 700 -7.80 -12.34 -13.52
N LEU A 701 -8.80 -13.10 -13.12
CA LEU A 701 -8.89 -13.65 -11.77
C LEU A 701 -8.75 -15.17 -11.80
N MET A 702 -7.67 -15.69 -11.23
CA MET A 702 -7.49 -17.14 -11.05
C MET A 702 -8.07 -17.56 -9.71
N THR A 703 -9.03 -18.47 -9.69
CA THR A 703 -9.75 -18.92 -8.49
C THR A 703 -9.50 -20.40 -8.26
N ILE A 704 -9.37 -20.78 -6.99
CA ILE A 704 -9.26 -22.18 -6.54
C ILE A 704 -10.56 -22.54 -5.83
N ASP A 705 -11.39 -23.36 -6.46
CA ASP A 705 -12.70 -23.73 -5.92
C ASP A 705 -12.56 -24.56 -4.63
N HIS A 706 -11.66 -25.54 -4.68
CA HIS A 706 -11.39 -26.47 -3.59
C HIS A 706 -10.03 -26.17 -2.92
N LEU A 707 -9.93 -25.03 -2.23
CA LEU A 707 -8.77 -24.73 -1.40
C LEU A 707 -8.84 -25.52 -0.06
N PRO A 708 -7.87 -26.40 0.25
CA PRO A 708 -7.83 -27.13 1.52
C PRO A 708 -7.86 -26.21 2.75
N HIS A 709 -8.47 -26.69 3.84
CA HIS A 709 -8.57 -25.91 5.07
C HIS A 709 -7.20 -25.64 5.69
N GLY A 710 -7.00 -24.43 6.22
CA GLY A 710 -5.73 -24.03 6.84
C GLY A 710 -4.68 -23.51 5.86
N LEU A 711 -4.85 -23.70 4.55
CA LEU A 711 -3.94 -23.15 3.54
C LEU A 711 -4.21 -21.67 3.27
N SER A 712 -3.12 -20.89 3.25
CA SER A 712 -3.14 -19.47 2.92
C SER A 712 -2.53 -19.23 1.55
N LEU A 713 -3.22 -18.50 0.68
CA LEU A 713 -2.67 -18.09 -0.61
C LEU A 713 -1.48 -17.13 -0.47
N ASP A 714 -1.39 -16.39 0.63
CA ASP A 714 -0.22 -15.55 0.90
C ASP A 714 1.05 -16.40 1.05
N TRP A 715 0.94 -17.54 1.74
CA TRP A 715 2.04 -18.50 1.87
C TRP A 715 2.38 -19.15 0.53
N LEU A 716 1.36 -19.63 -0.21
CA LEU A 716 1.56 -20.22 -1.54
C LEU A 716 2.21 -19.23 -2.52
N SER A 717 1.82 -17.96 -2.48
CA SER A 717 2.39 -16.91 -3.34
C SER A 717 3.88 -16.69 -3.08
N SER A 718 4.30 -16.69 -1.80
CA SER A 718 5.71 -16.56 -1.44
C SER A 718 6.51 -17.79 -1.86
N GLY A 719 5.96 -18.99 -1.66
CA GLY A 719 6.56 -20.25 -2.13
C GLY A 719 6.77 -20.28 -3.64
N LEU A 720 5.75 -19.91 -4.41
CA LEU A 720 5.81 -19.80 -5.86
C LEU A 720 6.81 -18.73 -6.32
N ALA A 721 6.87 -17.58 -5.65
CA ALA A 721 7.80 -16.51 -5.97
C ALA A 721 9.26 -16.98 -5.86
N SER A 722 9.59 -17.76 -4.83
CA SER A 722 10.93 -18.36 -4.67
C SER A 722 11.30 -19.33 -5.82
N GLN A 723 10.29 -19.93 -6.46
CA GLN A 723 10.41 -20.79 -7.65
C GLN A 723 10.28 -20.00 -8.96
N GLY A 724 10.37 -18.67 -8.93
CA GLY A 724 10.30 -17.82 -10.11
C GLY A 724 8.90 -17.61 -10.69
N ILE A 725 7.84 -17.90 -9.91
CA ILE A 725 6.44 -17.64 -10.27
C ILE A 725 5.86 -16.55 -9.35
N GLY A 726 5.84 -15.32 -9.84
CA GLY A 726 5.25 -14.22 -9.08
C GLY A 726 3.79 -13.98 -9.45
N ILE A 727 2.87 -14.33 -8.54
CA ILE A 727 1.41 -14.08 -8.59
C ILE A 727 0.98 -13.40 -7.28
N ILE A 728 -0.09 -12.59 -7.29
CA ILE A 728 -0.54 -11.85 -6.10
C ILE A 728 -1.90 -12.36 -5.62
N PRO A 729 -2.03 -12.77 -4.35
CA PRO A 729 -3.32 -13.09 -3.74
C PRO A 729 -4.26 -11.88 -3.77
N LEU A 730 -5.53 -12.08 -4.09
CA LEU A 730 -6.52 -10.99 -4.09
C LEU A 730 -6.74 -10.44 -2.67
N SER A 731 -6.54 -11.27 -1.63
CA SER A 731 -6.54 -10.86 -0.22
C SER A 731 -5.56 -9.73 0.10
N ALA A 732 -4.46 -9.56 -0.66
CA ALA A 732 -3.53 -8.44 -0.47
C ALA A 732 -4.17 -7.06 -0.71
N PHE A 733 -5.30 -7.01 -1.41
CA PHE A 733 -6.08 -5.79 -1.66
C PHE A 733 -7.29 -5.65 -0.71
N ALA A 734 -7.55 -6.62 0.16
CA ALA A 734 -8.61 -6.51 1.16
C ALA A 734 -8.21 -5.59 2.32
N ARG A 735 -9.19 -4.85 2.85
CA ARG A 735 -9.09 -3.99 4.04
C ARG A 735 -10.18 -4.29 5.07
N SER A 736 -11.21 -5.04 4.70
CA SER A 736 -12.20 -5.59 5.64
C SER A 736 -12.11 -7.12 5.76
N SER A 737 -12.65 -7.66 6.85
CA SER A 737 -12.78 -9.11 7.04
C SER A 737 -13.63 -9.76 5.95
N LYS A 738 -14.72 -9.11 5.52
CA LYS A 738 -15.54 -9.62 4.40
C LYS A 738 -14.75 -9.62 3.08
N GLY A 739 -13.98 -8.56 2.81
CA GLY A 739 -13.09 -8.50 1.66
C GLY A 739 -12.02 -9.60 1.70
N PHE A 740 -11.46 -9.89 2.87
CA PHE A 740 -10.51 -10.99 3.04
C PHE A 740 -11.15 -12.34 2.68
N GLU A 741 -12.35 -12.63 3.20
CA GLU A 741 -13.08 -13.86 2.89
C GLU A 741 -13.42 -13.99 1.40
N LEU A 742 -13.78 -12.89 0.74
CA LEU A 742 -14.03 -12.87 -0.70
C LEU A 742 -12.75 -13.09 -1.53
N GLY A 743 -11.61 -12.56 -1.08
CA GLY A 743 -10.35 -12.59 -1.81
C GLY A 743 -9.43 -13.80 -1.54
N ARG A 744 -9.63 -14.51 -0.41
CA ARG A 744 -8.67 -15.54 0.06
C ARG A 744 -8.57 -16.80 -0.81
N LYS A 745 -9.41 -16.94 -1.83
CA LYS A 745 -9.40 -18.09 -2.77
C LYS A 745 -8.91 -17.75 -4.17
N SER A 746 -8.49 -16.51 -4.40
CA SER A 746 -8.16 -16.06 -5.74
C SER A 746 -6.84 -15.31 -5.82
N PHE A 747 -6.19 -15.42 -6.97
CA PHE A 747 -5.03 -14.64 -7.37
C PHE A 747 -5.41 -13.66 -8.47
N ARG A 748 -4.90 -12.43 -8.38
CA ARG A 748 -4.96 -11.45 -9.45
C ARG A 748 -3.81 -11.70 -10.44
N LEU A 749 -4.15 -12.00 -11.70
CA LEU A 749 -3.18 -12.10 -12.80
C LEU A 749 -3.08 -10.77 -13.56
N THR A 750 -2.22 -10.70 -14.57
CA THR A 750 -2.05 -9.53 -15.44
C THR A 750 -1.91 -9.99 -16.90
N LEU A 751 -2.52 -9.25 -17.83
CA LEU A 751 -2.32 -9.44 -19.28
C LEU A 751 -1.23 -8.52 -19.86
N GLY A 752 -0.61 -7.69 -19.02
CA GLY A 752 0.40 -6.73 -19.44
C GLY A 752 1.80 -7.33 -19.58
N GLY A 753 2.78 -6.47 -19.83
CA GLY A 753 4.16 -6.88 -20.03
C GLY A 753 4.46 -7.33 -21.46
N THR A 754 5.63 -7.96 -21.60
CA THR A 754 6.29 -8.29 -22.89
C THR A 754 5.99 -9.70 -23.40
N ASP A 755 5.47 -10.60 -22.56
CA ASP A 755 5.23 -11.99 -22.96
C ASP A 755 4.21 -12.05 -24.11
N SER A 756 4.56 -12.73 -25.21
CA SER A 756 3.65 -13.03 -26.33
C SER A 756 2.57 -14.03 -25.91
N PRO A 757 1.46 -14.16 -26.67
CA PRO A 757 0.45 -15.18 -26.38
C PRO A 757 1.02 -16.59 -26.24
N GLU A 758 1.96 -17.00 -27.09
CA GLU A 758 2.58 -18.34 -27.07
C GLU A 758 3.41 -18.55 -25.81
N VAL A 759 4.18 -17.53 -25.40
CA VAL A 759 4.95 -17.57 -24.15
C VAL A 759 4.02 -17.62 -22.95
N LEU A 760 2.92 -16.86 -22.99
CA LEU A 760 1.95 -16.79 -21.91
C LEU A 760 1.18 -18.11 -21.75
N LEU A 761 0.82 -18.79 -22.84
CA LEU A 761 0.27 -20.15 -22.84
C LEU A 761 1.18 -21.10 -22.05
N ARG A 762 2.45 -21.19 -22.45
CA ARG A 762 3.44 -22.06 -21.80
C ARG A 762 3.64 -21.72 -20.32
N LYS A 763 3.78 -20.44 -19.99
CA LYS A 763 3.96 -19.99 -18.60
C LYS A 763 2.73 -20.25 -17.75
N THR A 764 1.52 -20.07 -18.29
CA THR A 764 0.26 -20.35 -17.58
C THR A 764 0.13 -21.83 -17.28
N ARG A 765 0.42 -22.72 -18.25
CA ARG A 765 0.45 -24.18 -18.01
C ARG A 765 1.38 -24.54 -16.86
N ARG A 766 2.58 -23.96 -16.83
CA ARG A 766 3.53 -24.13 -15.73
C ARG A 766 2.90 -23.70 -14.40
N VAL A 767 2.30 -22.52 -14.32
CA VAL A 767 1.65 -22.03 -13.10
C VAL A 767 0.57 -22.98 -12.62
N LEU A 768 -0.32 -23.43 -13.50
CA LEU A 768 -1.42 -24.31 -13.12
C LEU A 768 -0.91 -25.67 -12.61
N ILE A 769 0.14 -26.22 -13.22
CA ILE A 769 0.76 -27.48 -12.78
C ILE A 769 1.46 -27.31 -11.43
N ASP A 770 2.33 -26.28 -11.31
CA ASP A 770 3.11 -26.04 -10.08
C ASP A 770 2.19 -25.69 -8.91
N LEU A 771 1.11 -24.93 -9.14
CA LEU A 771 0.14 -24.59 -8.11
C LEU A 771 -0.67 -25.81 -7.65
N ASN A 772 -1.16 -26.66 -8.56
CA ASN A 772 -1.83 -27.91 -8.18
C ASN A 772 -0.88 -28.81 -7.37
N ARG A 773 0.38 -28.96 -7.81
CA ARG A 773 1.38 -29.74 -7.09
C ARG A 773 1.64 -29.17 -5.69
N LEU A 774 1.85 -27.86 -5.58
CA LEU A 774 2.14 -27.21 -4.30
C LEU A 774 0.96 -27.34 -3.32
N ILE A 775 -0.29 -27.19 -3.80
CA ILE A 775 -1.47 -27.38 -2.95
C ILE A 775 -1.53 -28.83 -2.45
N ALA A 776 -1.28 -29.82 -3.30
CA ALA A 776 -1.27 -31.24 -2.90
C ALA A 776 -0.14 -31.58 -1.92
N GLU A 777 1.07 -31.06 -2.15
CA GLU A 777 2.22 -31.21 -1.25
C GLU A 777 1.95 -30.62 0.12
N GLU A 778 1.29 -29.46 0.18
CA GLU A 778 0.91 -28.85 1.45
C GLU A 778 -0.26 -29.56 2.11
N GLU A 779 -1.31 -29.91 1.36
CA GLU A 779 -2.46 -30.67 1.88
C GLU A 779 -2.01 -31.96 2.57
N ALA A 780 -1.03 -32.66 2.00
CA ALA A 780 -0.45 -33.87 2.58
C ALA A 780 0.21 -33.64 3.97
N LYS A 781 0.54 -32.40 4.33
CA LYS A 781 1.05 -32.04 5.66
C LYS A 781 -0.05 -31.79 6.69
N TYR A 782 -1.30 -31.65 6.26
CA TYR A 782 -2.44 -31.41 7.14
C TYR A 782 -3.34 -32.65 7.19
N ASN A 783 -3.37 -33.33 8.33
CA ASN A 783 -4.29 -34.46 8.54
C ASN A 783 -5.66 -33.93 9.00
N LYS A 784 -6.62 -33.82 8.08
CA LYS A 784 -8.02 -33.52 8.45
C LYS A 784 -8.70 -34.82 8.89
N HIS A 785 -8.83 -35.01 10.20
CA HIS A 785 -9.63 -36.10 10.75
C HIS A 785 -11.10 -35.70 10.83
N LEU A 786 -11.94 -36.33 10.01
CA LEU A 786 -13.39 -36.22 10.08
C LEU A 786 -13.93 -37.42 10.86
N PHE A 787 -14.58 -37.18 11.99
CA PHE A 787 -15.19 -38.26 12.78
C PHE A 787 -16.71 -38.31 12.55
N PRO A 788 -17.27 -39.49 12.23
CA PRO A 788 -18.71 -39.64 12.07
C PRO A 788 -19.38 -39.43 13.44
N VAL A 789 -20.20 -38.38 13.53
CA VAL A 789 -20.97 -38.05 14.75
C VAL A 789 -22.24 -38.91 14.79
N LYS A 790 -22.27 -39.89 15.70
CA LYS A 790 -23.45 -40.67 16.05
C LYS A 790 -24.50 -39.77 16.70
N LYS A 791 -25.77 -40.05 16.39
CA LYS A 791 -26.88 -39.47 17.15
C LYS A 791 -27.00 -40.21 18.48
N VAL A 792 -26.88 -39.48 19.58
CA VAL A 792 -27.17 -39.98 20.92
C VAL A 792 -28.61 -39.64 21.27
N ASN A 793 -29.37 -40.63 21.76
CA ASN A 793 -30.71 -40.39 22.30
C ASN A 793 -30.58 -39.77 23.68
N ARG A 794 -30.47 -38.43 23.70
CA ARG A 794 -30.41 -37.64 24.94
C ARG A 794 -31.69 -37.80 25.75
N LYS A 795 -31.55 -38.23 27.00
CA LYS A 795 -32.64 -38.20 27.97
C LYS A 795 -32.45 -37.01 28.91
N ASN A 796 -33.53 -36.27 29.16
CA ASN A 796 -33.52 -35.25 30.19
C ASN A 796 -33.30 -35.90 31.56
N HIS A 797 -32.55 -35.22 32.43
CA HIS A 797 -32.22 -35.72 33.76
C HIS A 797 -32.48 -34.64 34.81
N PHE A 798 -33.21 -34.98 35.87
CA PHE A 798 -33.66 -34.05 36.93
C PHE A 798 -32.52 -33.26 37.62
N TYR A 799 -31.29 -33.76 37.51
CA TYR A 799 -30.10 -33.10 38.00
C TYR A 799 -29.77 -31.80 37.24
N PHE A 800 -30.18 -31.66 35.97
CA PHE A 800 -29.87 -30.48 35.13
C PHE A 800 -31.12 -29.66 34.73
N ASP A 801 -32.26 -29.87 35.38
CA ASP A 801 -33.51 -29.15 35.02
C ASP A 801 -33.43 -27.65 35.37
N SER A 802 -32.66 -27.29 36.39
CA SER A 802 -32.51 -25.90 36.84
C SER A 802 -31.32 -25.17 36.19
N SER A 803 -30.45 -25.86 35.45
CA SER A 803 -29.17 -25.28 34.99
C SER A 803 -29.36 -24.15 33.98
N ASP A 804 -30.32 -24.28 33.06
CA ASP A 804 -30.59 -23.26 32.04
C ASP A 804 -31.14 -21.98 32.67
N PHE A 805 -32.02 -22.14 33.66
CA PHE A 805 -32.56 -21.01 34.43
C PHE A 805 -31.46 -20.29 35.23
N LEU A 806 -30.61 -21.04 35.94
CA LEU A 806 -29.49 -20.48 36.70
C LEU A 806 -28.48 -19.78 35.78
N TRP A 807 -28.22 -20.32 34.58
CA TRP A 807 -27.36 -19.70 33.57
C TRP A 807 -27.93 -18.37 33.05
N GLN A 808 -29.22 -18.34 32.76
CA GLN A 808 -29.90 -17.10 32.34
C GLN A 808 -29.87 -16.04 33.45
N GLN A 809 -30.11 -16.43 34.70
CA GLN A 809 -29.99 -15.51 35.83
C GLN A 809 -28.56 -14.98 36.01
N PHE A 810 -27.57 -15.85 35.87
CA PHE A 810 -26.16 -15.49 35.98
C PHE A 810 -25.73 -14.49 34.89
N THR A 811 -26.03 -14.80 33.62
CA THR A 811 -25.69 -13.93 32.49
C THR A 811 -26.40 -12.57 32.56
N ALA A 812 -27.66 -12.53 32.97
CA ALA A 812 -28.38 -11.27 33.24
C ALA A 812 -27.73 -10.46 34.37
N SER A 813 -27.27 -11.13 35.42
CA SER A 813 -26.58 -10.48 36.55
C SER A 813 -25.22 -9.91 36.15
N VAL A 814 -24.46 -10.63 35.29
CA VAL A 814 -23.21 -10.13 34.70
C VAL A 814 -23.47 -8.93 33.81
N GLU A 815 -24.49 -8.97 32.95
CA GLU A 815 -24.85 -7.83 32.11
C GLU A 815 -25.19 -6.59 32.94
N GLN A 816 -26.01 -6.76 33.99
CA GLN A 816 -26.38 -5.68 34.89
C GLN A 816 -25.16 -5.10 35.63
N GLU A 817 -24.26 -5.95 36.10
CA GLU A 817 -23.05 -5.51 36.80
C GLU A 817 -22.07 -4.81 35.86
N CYS A 818 -21.90 -5.30 34.63
CA CYS A 818 -21.19 -4.61 33.55
C CYS A 818 -21.74 -3.20 33.31
N ARG A 819 -23.07 -3.02 33.27
CA ARG A 819 -23.72 -1.70 33.17
C ARG A 819 -23.39 -0.79 34.34
N ARG A 820 -23.25 -1.35 35.55
CA ARG A 820 -22.93 -0.59 36.76
C ARG A 820 -21.48 -0.10 36.78
N ILE A 821 -20.53 -0.90 36.31
CA ILE A 821 -19.08 -0.60 36.46
C ILE A 821 -18.40 -0.05 35.20
N SER A 822 -19.02 -0.19 34.02
CA SER A 822 -18.46 0.29 32.73
C SER A 822 -18.14 1.78 32.74
N TYR A 823 -19.02 2.61 33.31
CA TYR A 823 -18.84 4.06 33.37
C TYR A 823 -17.53 4.47 34.06
N GLN A 824 -17.15 3.77 35.14
CA GLN A 824 -15.91 4.05 35.86
C GLN A 824 -14.67 3.64 35.05
N ALA A 825 -14.75 2.55 34.28
CA ALA A 825 -13.63 2.03 33.49
C ALA A 825 -13.31 2.89 32.26
N VAL A 826 -14.32 3.58 31.72
CA VAL A 826 -14.22 4.41 30.50
C VAL A 826 -14.04 5.92 30.82
N LYS A 827 -14.15 6.31 32.10
CA LYS A 827 -13.84 7.67 32.58
C LYS A 827 -12.37 8.08 32.41
N ASN A 828 -11.46 7.11 32.23
CA ASN A 828 -10.03 7.37 32.03
C ASN A 828 -9.68 7.83 30.61
N PHE A 829 -10.64 7.82 29.67
CA PHE A 829 -10.45 8.40 28.34
C PHE A 829 -10.73 9.90 28.37
N THR A 830 -9.91 10.69 27.69
CA THR A 830 -9.89 12.17 27.78
C THR A 830 -11.04 12.85 27.04
N ASP A 831 -11.75 12.15 26.16
CA ASP A 831 -12.86 12.68 25.34
C ASP A 831 -14.18 11.99 25.72
N GLU A 832 -15.17 12.77 26.16
CA GLU A 832 -16.51 12.29 26.53
C GLU A 832 -17.24 11.57 25.38
N ASN A 833 -16.99 11.98 24.12
CA ASN A 833 -17.60 11.34 22.96
C ASN A 833 -16.96 9.97 22.66
N GLU A 834 -15.64 9.84 22.82
CA GLU A 834 -14.97 8.55 22.71
C GLU A 834 -15.44 7.60 23.81
N SER A 835 -15.55 8.09 25.05
CA SER A 835 -16.07 7.32 26.18
C SER A 835 -17.48 6.79 25.92
N LYS A 836 -18.34 7.62 25.31
CA LYS A 836 -19.70 7.21 24.94
C LYS A 836 -19.71 6.16 23.84
N ILE A 837 -18.95 6.35 22.76
CA ILE A 837 -18.85 5.41 21.63
C ILE A 837 -18.28 4.06 22.07
N ILE A 838 -17.25 4.06 22.92
CA ILE A 838 -16.63 2.86 23.48
C ILE A 838 -17.65 2.11 24.34
N SER A 839 -18.41 2.82 25.17
CA SER A 839 -19.46 2.21 26.01
C SER A 839 -20.60 1.64 25.17
N GLU A 840 -21.08 2.36 24.15
CA GLU A 840 -22.13 1.89 23.24
C GLU A 840 -21.69 0.63 22.48
N ARG A 841 -20.49 0.62 21.91
CA ARG A 841 -19.94 -0.56 21.21
C ARG A 841 -19.76 -1.76 22.14
N PHE A 842 -19.38 -1.53 23.41
CA PHE A 842 -19.29 -2.59 24.40
C PHE A 842 -20.66 -3.27 24.60
N PHE A 843 -21.72 -2.50 24.82
CA PHE A 843 -23.06 -3.05 25.10
C PHE A 843 -23.83 -3.53 23.86
N GLU A 844 -23.63 -2.92 22.70
CA GLU A 844 -24.37 -3.28 21.47
C GLU A 844 -23.74 -4.43 20.70
N LYS A 845 -22.41 -4.59 20.79
CA LYS A 845 -21.67 -5.57 19.98
C LYS A 845 -20.91 -6.56 20.81
N TYR A 846 -19.97 -6.08 21.63
CA TYR A 846 -18.99 -6.96 22.28
C TYR A 846 -19.64 -7.86 23.34
N LEU A 847 -20.31 -7.27 24.34
CA LEU A 847 -20.89 -8.00 25.47
C LEU A 847 -21.95 -9.01 25.02
N PRO A 848 -22.93 -8.67 24.15
CA PRO A 848 -23.91 -9.65 23.66
C PRO A 848 -23.25 -10.79 22.89
N ALA A 849 -22.28 -10.50 22.00
CA ALA A 849 -21.59 -11.53 21.23
C ALA A 849 -20.76 -12.47 22.13
N ARG A 850 -20.07 -11.91 23.13
CA ARG A 850 -19.22 -12.69 24.05
C ARG A 850 -20.08 -13.56 24.99
N LEU A 851 -21.17 -13.03 25.54
CA LEU A 851 -22.12 -13.81 26.34
C LEU A 851 -22.84 -14.89 25.52
N ALA A 852 -23.19 -14.61 24.26
CA ALA A 852 -23.75 -15.61 23.36
C ALA A 852 -22.77 -16.75 23.08
N ALA A 853 -21.48 -16.45 22.88
CA ALA A 853 -20.44 -17.46 22.72
C ALA A 853 -20.33 -18.35 23.97
N PHE A 854 -20.24 -17.77 25.17
CA PHE A 854 -20.19 -18.56 26.42
C PHE A 854 -21.47 -19.34 26.69
N THR A 855 -22.64 -18.81 26.31
CA THR A 855 -23.91 -19.54 26.41
C THR A 855 -23.89 -20.79 25.54
N LYS A 856 -23.41 -20.70 24.30
CA LYS A 856 -23.27 -21.86 23.42
C LYS A 856 -22.28 -22.90 23.97
N ILE A 857 -21.19 -22.45 24.59
CA ILE A 857 -20.21 -23.34 25.25
C ILE A 857 -20.88 -24.05 26.43
N PHE A 858 -21.57 -23.32 27.32
CA PHE A 858 -22.31 -23.87 28.44
C PHE A 858 -23.35 -24.92 28.00
N GLU A 859 -24.17 -24.60 27.00
CA GLU A 859 -25.15 -25.52 26.43
C GLU A 859 -24.49 -26.79 25.89
N SER A 860 -23.36 -26.65 25.20
CA SER A 860 -22.59 -27.77 24.66
C SER A 860 -22.04 -28.67 25.78
N SER A 861 -21.44 -28.08 26.82
CA SER A 861 -20.93 -28.82 27.98
C SER A 861 -22.04 -29.55 28.73
N ARG A 862 -23.16 -28.88 29.01
CA ARG A 862 -24.35 -29.49 29.63
C ARG A 862 -24.87 -30.68 28.82
N ASN A 863 -25.01 -30.49 27.51
CA ASN A 863 -25.48 -31.53 26.61
C ASN A 863 -24.54 -32.75 26.61
N MET A 864 -23.23 -32.52 26.64
CA MET A 864 -22.23 -33.56 26.75
C MET A 864 -22.38 -34.35 28.07
N TYR A 865 -22.60 -33.67 29.21
CA TYR A 865 -22.85 -34.35 30.49
C TYR A 865 -24.15 -35.17 30.49
N LEU A 866 -25.23 -34.67 29.90
CA LEU A 866 -26.49 -35.41 29.75
C LEU A 866 -26.32 -36.68 28.89
N ASP A 867 -25.52 -36.56 27.83
CA ASP A 867 -25.25 -37.67 26.92
C ASP A 867 -24.35 -38.72 27.59
N PHE A 868 -23.38 -38.31 28.42
CA PHE A 868 -22.61 -39.21 29.29
C PHE A 868 -23.51 -39.99 30.27
N LEU A 869 -24.39 -39.30 31.00
CA LEU A 869 -25.31 -39.96 31.93
C LEU A 869 -26.22 -40.97 31.21
N SER A 870 -26.70 -40.61 30.02
CA SER A 870 -27.52 -41.48 29.19
C SER A 870 -26.75 -42.72 28.71
N SER A 871 -25.47 -42.56 28.37
CA SER A 871 -24.58 -43.66 27.98
C SER A 871 -24.31 -44.62 29.15
N PHE A 872 -23.85 -44.11 30.30
CA PHE A 872 -23.51 -44.95 31.47
C PHE A 872 -24.71 -45.74 32.01
N THR A 873 -25.90 -45.13 32.04
CA THR A 873 -27.13 -45.81 32.48
C THR A 873 -27.58 -46.90 31.52
N SER A 874 -27.31 -46.78 30.22
CA SER A 874 -27.68 -47.78 29.22
C SER A 874 -26.81 -49.05 29.26
N GLU A 875 -25.57 -48.95 29.72
CA GLU A 875 -24.59 -50.04 29.77
C GLU A 875 -24.40 -50.65 31.17
N LYS A 876 -25.40 -50.48 32.05
CA LYS A 876 -25.39 -50.95 33.45
C LYS A 876 -24.13 -50.50 34.22
N ASN A 877 -23.67 -49.27 34.00
CA ASN A 877 -22.52 -48.64 34.66
C ASN A 877 -21.15 -49.31 34.42
N SER A 878 -21.05 -50.33 33.55
CA SER A 878 -19.77 -51.03 33.29
C SER A 878 -18.72 -50.11 32.67
N THR A 879 -19.12 -49.22 31.76
CA THR A 879 -18.28 -48.17 31.17
C THR A 879 -17.80 -47.14 32.18
N LEU A 880 -18.64 -46.76 33.15
CA LEU A 880 -18.26 -45.83 34.21
C LEU A 880 -17.18 -46.46 35.12
N VAL A 881 -17.33 -47.73 35.47
CA VAL A 881 -16.33 -48.47 36.26
C VAL A 881 -15.01 -48.54 35.50
N ASN A 882 -15.02 -48.95 34.23
CA ASN A 882 -13.80 -48.99 33.41
C ASN A 882 -13.12 -47.62 33.27
N HIS A 883 -13.91 -46.54 33.15
CA HIS A 883 -13.39 -45.18 33.07
C HIS A 883 -12.72 -44.77 34.38
N LEU A 884 -13.39 -44.96 35.52
CA LEU A 884 -12.83 -44.67 36.85
C LEU A 884 -11.61 -45.53 37.15
N GLU A 885 -11.60 -46.82 36.78
CA GLU A 885 -10.42 -47.68 36.88
C GLU A 885 -9.26 -47.12 36.06
N SER A 886 -9.50 -46.64 34.83
CA SER A 886 -8.44 -46.03 34.01
C SER A 886 -7.89 -44.72 34.58
N GLU A 887 -8.70 -43.96 35.33
CA GLU A 887 -8.28 -42.73 36.01
C GLU A 887 -7.48 -43.00 37.31
N PHE A 888 -7.81 -44.07 38.04
CA PHE A 888 -7.17 -44.40 39.33
C PHE A 888 -5.95 -45.32 39.24
N TYR A 889 -5.81 -46.13 38.19
CA TYR A 889 -4.69 -47.08 38.06
C TYR A 889 -3.47 -46.48 37.34
N LYS A 890 -2.27 -46.97 37.72
CA LYS A 890 -1.00 -46.55 37.10
C LYS A 890 -0.96 -46.98 35.63
N ASP A 891 -0.78 -45.99 34.77
CA ASP A 891 -0.67 -46.13 33.32
C ASP A 891 0.54 -47.01 32.92
N ASN A 892 0.32 -48.02 32.07
CA ASN A 892 1.33 -48.98 31.61
C ASN A 892 2.22 -48.36 30.51
N LEU A 893 3.55 -48.57 30.60
CA LEU A 893 4.52 -48.04 29.63
C LEU A 893 4.21 -48.46 28.18
N GLU A 894 3.80 -49.70 27.95
CA GLU A 894 3.46 -50.21 26.61
C GLU A 894 2.25 -49.47 26.01
N GLN A 895 1.25 -49.19 26.85
CA GLN A 895 0.06 -48.44 26.48
C GLN A 895 0.40 -46.98 26.18
N ARG A 896 1.30 -46.35 26.96
CA ARG A 896 1.83 -45.02 26.64
C ARG A 896 2.57 -45.01 25.31
N GLN A 897 3.45 -45.96 25.06
CA GLN A 897 4.17 -45.99 23.78
C GLN A 897 3.23 -46.16 22.58
N LYS A 898 2.14 -46.91 22.74
CA LYS A 898 1.12 -47.05 21.71
C LYS A 898 0.34 -45.75 21.49
N VAL A 899 -0.18 -45.14 22.55
CA VAL A 899 -0.96 -43.90 22.45
C VAL A 899 -0.10 -42.73 21.96
N PHE A 900 1.19 -42.66 22.32
CA PHE A 900 2.15 -41.67 21.80
C PHE A 900 2.24 -41.72 20.27
N LYS A 901 2.25 -42.93 19.70
CA LYS A 901 2.38 -43.15 18.25
C LYS A 901 1.07 -42.90 17.50
N GLU A 902 -0.06 -43.03 18.19
CA GLU A 902 -1.40 -42.91 17.63
C GLU A 902 -2.05 -41.53 17.87
N ARG A 903 -1.37 -40.63 18.60
CA ARG A 903 -1.89 -39.29 18.91
C ARG A 903 -2.06 -38.45 17.65
N THR A 904 -3.15 -37.69 17.62
CA THR A 904 -3.52 -36.80 16.51
C THR A 904 -3.01 -35.37 16.71
N TYR A 905 -2.41 -35.08 17.86
CA TYR A 905 -1.87 -33.77 18.22
C TYR A 905 -0.50 -33.91 18.91
N ASP A 906 0.47 -33.06 18.52
CA ASP A 906 1.80 -32.96 19.13
C ASP A 906 2.04 -31.51 19.54
N ARG A 907 2.35 -31.27 20.82
CA ARG A 907 2.61 -29.93 21.36
C ARG A 907 4.03 -29.81 21.90
N THR A 908 5.02 -30.03 21.04
CA THR A 908 6.45 -29.81 21.35
C THR A 908 6.86 -28.33 21.42
N VAL A 909 5.99 -27.39 21.00
CA VAL A 909 6.23 -25.95 21.12
C VAL A 909 4.94 -25.26 21.56
N HIS A 910 4.96 -24.57 22.70
CA HIS A 910 3.86 -23.70 23.12
C HIS A 910 4.01 -22.34 22.42
N PRO A 911 3.20 -22.00 21.41
CA PRO A 911 3.17 -20.63 20.91
C PRO A 911 2.53 -19.76 21.99
N THR A 912 3.25 -18.75 22.47
CA THR A 912 2.69 -17.72 23.36
C THR A 912 1.71 -16.88 22.54
N GLN A 913 0.41 -17.19 22.59
CA GLN A 913 -0.60 -16.40 21.92
C GLN A 913 -1.15 -15.34 22.89
N VAL A 914 -1.38 -14.13 22.38
CA VAL A 914 -1.77 -12.97 23.20
C VAL A 914 -3.29 -13.05 23.42
N PHE A 915 -3.75 -13.62 24.54
CA PHE A 915 -5.17 -13.78 24.88
C PHE A 915 -5.55 -13.31 26.29
N ALA A 916 -6.83 -12.92 26.46
CA ALA A 916 -7.42 -12.54 27.75
C ALA A 916 -7.97 -13.77 28.52
N ILE A 917 -7.07 -14.66 28.92
CA ILE A 917 -7.43 -15.96 29.50
C ILE A 917 -8.28 -15.92 30.78
N ASP A 918 -8.16 -14.86 31.58
CA ASP A 918 -8.89 -14.72 32.84
C ASP A 918 -10.41 -14.80 32.64
N THR A 919 -10.92 -14.26 31.53
CA THR A 919 -12.33 -14.33 31.19
C THR A 919 -12.75 -15.79 31.01
N ASP A 920 -12.03 -16.55 30.17
CA ASP A 920 -12.36 -17.94 29.88
C ASP A 920 -12.26 -18.83 31.13
N ILE A 921 -11.25 -18.63 32.00
CA ILE A 921 -11.11 -19.34 33.29
C ILE A 921 -12.31 -19.11 34.21
N LEU A 922 -12.72 -17.85 34.36
CA LEU A 922 -13.82 -17.50 35.25
C LEU A 922 -15.16 -18.01 34.71
N PHE A 923 -15.38 -17.96 33.39
CA PHE A 923 -16.58 -18.52 32.77
C PHE A 923 -16.63 -20.04 32.91
N ASN A 924 -15.51 -20.75 32.72
CA ASN A 924 -15.43 -22.19 32.97
C ASN A 924 -15.77 -22.54 34.43
N SER A 925 -15.27 -21.76 35.40
CA SER A 925 -15.61 -21.93 36.82
C SER A 925 -17.11 -21.66 37.10
N ALA A 926 -17.72 -20.73 36.37
CA ALA A 926 -19.16 -20.46 36.45
C ALA A 926 -19.98 -21.65 35.94
N PHE A 927 -19.54 -22.30 34.84
CA PHE A 927 -20.19 -23.51 34.31
C PHE A 927 -20.24 -24.60 35.38
N ASP A 928 -19.11 -24.92 36.01
CA ASP A 928 -19.03 -25.96 37.04
C ASP A 928 -19.91 -25.67 38.25
N THR A 929 -19.94 -24.40 38.69
CA THR A 929 -20.76 -23.96 39.84
C THR A 929 -22.25 -24.12 39.53
N ILE A 930 -22.68 -23.67 38.36
CA ILE A 930 -24.08 -23.71 37.93
C ILE A 930 -24.54 -25.15 37.68
N LEU A 931 -23.68 -25.99 37.09
CA LEU A 931 -23.97 -27.42 36.88
C LEU A 931 -24.08 -28.20 38.20
N LYS A 932 -23.44 -27.72 39.29
CA LYS A 932 -23.62 -28.23 40.67
C LYS A 932 -24.86 -27.66 41.38
N LYS A 933 -25.75 -26.97 40.66
CA LYS A 933 -26.94 -26.26 41.20
C LYS A 933 -26.60 -25.17 42.22
N GLN A 934 -25.40 -24.59 42.13
CA GLN A 934 -24.98 -23.48 42.97
C GLN A 934 -25.01 -22.17 42.17
N ASN A 935 -25.33 -21.07 42.84
CA ASN A 935 -25.29 -19.74 42.24
C ASN A 935 -23.94 -19.07 42.52
N PRO A 936 -23.25 -18.54 41.50
CA PRO A 936 -22.09 -17.71 41.71
C PRO A 936 -22.44 -16.48 42.58
N ASP A 937 -21.60 -16.17 43.55
CA ASP A 937 -21.84 -15.03 44.45
C ASP A 937 -21.61 -13.67 43.75
N LYS A 938 -22.01 -12.59 44.43
CA LYS A 938 -21.88 -11.23 43.90
C LYS A 938 -20.42 -10.81 43.66
N ALA A 939 -19.48 -11.28 44.48
CA ALA A 939 -18.06 -10.96 44.33
C ALA A 939 -17.47 -11.62 43.07
N PHE A 940 -17.93 -12.83 42.75
CA PHE A 940 -17.58 -13.56 41.54
C PHE A 940 -18.15 -12.87 40.28
N ILE A 941 -19.42 -12.48 40.30
CA ILE A 941 -20.06 -11.73 39.20
C ILE A 941 -19.31 -10.42 38.93
N ASN A 942 -18.90 -9.70 39.97
CA ASN A 942 -18.10 -8.48 39.84
C ASN A 942 -16.75 -8.73 39.14
N ARG A 943 -16.03 -9.80 39.52
CA ARG A 943 -14.76 -10.18 38.90
C ARG A 943 -14.91 -10.46 37.40
N ILE A 944 -15.90 -11.27 37.02
CA ILE A 944 -16.19 -11.57 35.61
C ILE A 944 -16.51 -10.31 34.82
N SER A 945 -17.37 -9.47 35.36
CA SER A 945 -17.78 -8.22 34.71
C SER A 945 -16.58 -7.31 34.46
N LYS A 946 -15.64 -7.24 35.42
CA LYS A 946 -14.40 -6.49 35.26
C LYS A 946 -13.49 -7.09 34.19
N CYS A 947 -13.29 -8.42 34.18
CA CYS A 947 -12.47 -9.09 33.16
C CYS A 947 -12.99 -8.88 31.74
N LEU A 948 -14.31 -8.93 31.54
CA LEU A 948 -14.93 -8.65 30.23
C LEU A 948 -14.68 -7.21 29.75
N ILE A 949 -14.71 -6.25 30.66
CA ILE A 949 -14.41 -4.85 30.34
C ILE A 949 -12.92 -4.67 30.04
N ASP A 950 -12.04 -5.27 30.85
CA ASP A 950 -10.60 -5.19 30.63
C ASP A 950 -10.18 -5.88 29.32
N GLU A 951 -10.84 -6.99 28.95
CA GLU A 951 -10.67 -7.68 27.66
C GLU A 951 -11.08 -6.79 26.50
N TYR A 952 -12.26 -6.18 26.58
CA TYR A 952 -12.73 -5.23 25.57
C TYR A 952 -11.79 -4.02 25.40
N LEU A 953 -11.22 -3.52 26.50
CA LEU A 953 -10.32 -2.37 26.50
C LEU A 953 -8.86 -2.75 26.20
N GLY A 954 -8.56 -4.03 26.00
CA GLY A 954 -7.20 -4.50 25.71
C GLY A 954 -6.25 -4.49 26.90
N LYS A 955 -6.75 -4.41 28.14
CA LYS A 955 -5.95 -4.23 29.36
C LYS A 955 -5.41 -5.53 29.96
N ASN A 956 -5.98 -6.68 29.61
CA ASN A 956 -5.60 -8.00 30.14
C ASN A 956 -5.24 -9.00 29.02
N VAL A 957 -4.82 -8.51 27.85
CA VAL A 957 -4.57 -9.34 26.65
C VAL A 957 -3.17 -10.00 26.68
N SER A 958 -2.20 -9.42 27.40
CA SER A 958 -0.88 -10.03 27.56
C SER A 958 -0.85 -11.01 28.74
N ILE A 959 -0.56 -12.28 28.46
CA ILE A 959 -0.23 -13.30 29.45
C ILE A 959 1.25 -13.11 29.85
N ASN A 960 1.55 -13.05 31.14
CA ASN A 960 2.92 -13.08 31.64
C ASN A 960 3.35 -14.54 31.88
N SER A 961 4.65 -14.80 32.05
CA SER A 961 5.12 -16.17 32.26
C SER A 961 4.60 -16.84 33.53
N ALA A 962 3.95 -16.11 34.43
CA ALA A 962 3.25 -16.70 35.57
C ALA A 962 1.88 -17.30 35.18
N LYS A 963 1.26 -16.82 34.10
CA LYS A 963 -0.05 -17.29 33.62
C LYS A 963 0.02 -18.32 32.49
N GLU A 964 1.20 -18.59 31.94
CA GLU A 964 1.40 -19.64 30.91
C GLU A 964 0.94 -21.03 31.39
N GLY A 965 1.10 -21.33 32.69
CA GLY A 965 0.57 -22.59 33.26
C GLY A 965 -0.95 -22.67 33.27
N GLU A 966 -1.64 -21.54 33.45
CA GLU A 966 -3.11 -21.47 33.42
C GLU A 966 -3.63 -21.62 31.98
N GLU A 967 -2.90 -21.07 31.01
CA GLU A 967 -3.12 -21.28 29.56
C GLU A 967 -3.03 -22.74 29.18
N LEU A 968 -1.95 -23.39 29.60
CA LEU A 968 -1.80 -24.82 29.40
C LEU A 968 -2.98 -25.60 29.98
N VAL A 969 -3.41 -25.31 31.21
CA VAL A 969 -4.55 -26.00 31.83
C VAL A 969 -5.86 -25.75 31.08
N CYS A 970 -6.10 -24.53 30.58
CA CYS A 970 -7.28 -24.24 29.76
C CYS A 970 -7.27 -25.02 28.44
N ASP A 971 -6.13 -25.08 27.78
CA ASP A 971 -5.97 -25.83 26.54
C ASP A 971 -6.14 -27.34 26.77
N LEU A 972 -5.57 -27.89 27.85
CA LEU A 972 -5.76 -29.27 28.24
C LEU A 972 -7.24 -29.59 28.48
N LYS A 973 -7.97 -28.69 29.16
CA LYS A 973 -9.42 -28.85 29.38
C LYS A 973 -10.19 -28.86 28.05
N ALA A 974 -9.88 -27.96 27.13
CA ALA A 974 -10.52 -27.92 25.81
C ALA A 974 -10.27 -29.21 25.01
N MET A 975 -9.06 -29.76 25.08
CA MET A 975 -8.72 -31.04 24.43
C MET A 975 -9.43 -32.23 25.10
N ILE A 976 -9.47 -32.29 26.43
CA ILE A 976 -10.24 -33.30 27.17
C ILE A 976 -11.73 -33.22 26.79
N HIS A 977 -12.29 -32.02 26.62
CA HIS A 977 -13.65 -31.86 26.11
C HIS A 977 -13.81 -32.41 24.68
N ALA A 978 -12.82 -32.23 23.81
CA ALA A 978 -12.83 -32.80 22.47
C ALA A 978 -12.74 -34.34 22.50
N GLU A 979 -11.88 -34.91 23.35
CA GLU A 979 -11.79 -36.37 23.57
C GLU A 979 -13.10 -36.95 24.09
N ASN A 980 -13.71 -36.27 25.08
CA ASN A 980 -15.01 -36.65 25.64
C ASN A 980 -16.13 -36.55 24.61
N PHE A 981 -16.11 -35.51 23.76
CA PHE A 981 -17.03 -35.41 22.65
C PHE A 981 -16.82 -36.58 21.67
N ALA A 982 -15.58 -36.86 21.28
CA ALA A 982 -15.27 -37.96 20.38
C ALA A 982 -15.68 -39.32 20.98
N SER A 983 -15.47 -39.56 22.28
CA SER A 983 -15.82 -40.83 22.93
C SER A 983 -17.33 -41.09 22.94
N ILE A 984 -18.14 -40.06 23.15
CA ILE A 984 -19.61 -40.16 23.13
C ILE A 984 -20.14 -40.33 21.70
N TYR A 985 -19.68 -39.48 20.79
CA TYR A 985 -20.30 -39.34 19.48
C TYR A 985 -19.57 -40.12 18.37
N SER A 986 -18.45 -40.79 18.63
CA SER A 986 -17.72 -41.59 17.62
C SER A 986 -17.69 -43.08 17.99
N ASN A 987 -17.38 -43.93 17.01
CA ASN A 987 -16.95 -45.31 17.26
C ASN A 987 -15.43 -45.41 17.50
N ASN A 988 -14.70 -44.36 17.15
CA ASN A 988 -13.25 -44.33 17.25
C ASN A 988 -12.87 -43.49 18.46
N TYR A 989 -12.23 -44.15 19.43
CA TYR A 989 -11.68 -43.51 20.61
C TYR A 989 -10.27 -43.01 20.29
N HIS A 990 -10.09 -41.69 20.23
CA HIS A 990 -8.79 -41.05 20.06
C HIS A 990 -8.45 -40.34 21.36
N LYS A 991 -7.39 -40.79 22.05
CA LYS A 991 -6.77 -40.01 23.11
C LYS A 991 -5.83 -39.01 22.43
N GLU A 992 -6.19 -37.72 22.49
CA GLU A 992 -5.39 -36.61 21.97
C GLU A 992 -4.18 -36.36 22.88
N ILE A 993 -4.35 -36.60 24.19
CA ILE A 993 -3.34 -36.34 25.23
C ILE A 993 -2.95 -37.65 25.91
N MET A 994 -1.66 -37.96 25.84
CA MET A 994 -1.04 -38.80 26.85
C MET A 994 -0.67 -37.92 28.03
N SER A 995 -0.80 -38.41 29.26
CA SER A 995 -0.41 -37.65 30.46
C SER A 995 0.81 -36.73 30.23
N PHE A 996 0.76 -35.48 30.67
CA PHE A 996 1.81 -34.47 30.40
C PHE A 996 3.26 -34.95 30.67
N TRP A 997 3.41 -35.92 31.59
CA TRP A 997 4.69 -36.59 31.90
C TRP A 997 5.30 -37.41 30.75
N GLY A 998 4.51 -37.91 29.81
CA GLY A 998 4.97 -38.67 28.64
C GLY A 998 5.28 -37.81 27.41
N ASP A 999 4.70 -36.61 27.35
CA ASP A 999 4.78 -35.72 26.18
C ASP A 999 5.82 -34.61 26.31
N TRP A 1000 6.36 -34.37 27.51
CA TRP A 1000 7.44 -33.42 27.70
C TRP A 1000 8.81 -34.08 27.47
N ASP A 1001 9.22 -34.16 26.20
CA ASP A 1001 10.62 -34.29 25.83
C ASP A 1001 11.35 -33.05 26.37
N GLY A 1002 12.29 -33.28 27.30
CA GLY A 1002 12.96 -32.26 28.07
C GLY A 1002 13.54 -31.14 27.21
N SER A 1003 12.77 -30.06 27.06
CA SER A 1003 13.30 -28.84 26.48
C SER A 1003 14.49 -28.44 27.33
N ASN A 1004 15.67 -28.30 26.69
CA ASN A 1004 16.92 -27.89 27.32
C ASN A 1004 16.90 -26.45 27.88
N ARG A 1005 15.72 -25.90 28.22
CA ARG A 1005 15.56 -24.58 28.84
C ARG A 1005 15.80 -24.72 30.34
N PRO A 1006 16.90 -24.17 30.88
CA PRO A 1006 17.22 -24.26 32.30
C PRO A 1006 16.50 -23.14 33.08
N SER A 1007 15.18 -23.00 32.95
CA SER A 1007 14.46 -21.89 33.58
C SER A 1007 13.19 -22.31 34.33
N GLY A 1008 12.83 -21.56 35.37
CA GLY A 1008 11.65 -21.79 36.21
C GLY A 1008 10.31 -21.87 35.46
N GLN A 1009 10.26 -21.41 34.20
CA GLN A 1009 9.10 -21.51 33.31
C GLN A 1009 8.74 -22.97 32.97
N GLY A 1010 9.72 -23.82 32.67
CA GLY A 1010 9.44 -25.24 32.36
C GLY A 1010 8.82 -25.95 33.56
N HIS A 1011 9.42 -25.82 34.74
CA HIS A 1011 8.91 -26.42 35.97
C HIS A 1011 7.49 -25.97 36.30
N ARG A 1012 7.15 -24.71 35.98
CA ARG A 1012 5.80 -24.17 36.16
C ARG A 1012 4.77 -24.86 35.29
N LEU A 1013 5.09 -25.15 34.03
CA LEU A 1013 4.17 -25.83 33.11
C LEU A 1013 3.86 -27.26 33.57
N VAL A 1014 4.88 -28.04 33.97
CA VAL A 1014 4.65 -29.38 34.57
C VAL A 1014 3.83 -29.29 35.84
N ALA A 1015 4.22 -28.40 36.73
CA ALA A 1015 3.55 -28.29 38.01
C ALA A 1015 2.08 -27.91 37.86
N ALA A 1016 1.74 -27.04 36.90
CA ALA A 1016 0.36 -26.66 36.62
C ALA A 1016 -0.49 -27.85 36.19
N ALA A 1017 -0.02 -28.63 35.20
CA ALA A 1017 -0.72 -29.82 34.73
C ALA A 1017 -0.84 -30.90 35.82
N LEU A 1018 0.24 -31.15 36.59
CA LEU A 1018 0.24 -32.12 37.69
C LEU A 1018 -0.75 -31.72 38.78
N ILE A 1019 -0.69 -30.47 39.25
CA ILE A 1019 -1.52 -29.97 40.35
C ILE A 1019 -3.00 -30.03 39.93
N GLU A 1020 -3.32 -29.64 38.70
CA GLU A 1020 -4.68 -29.76 38.18
C GLU A 1020 -5.18 -31.21 38.22
N ASN A 1021 -4.36 -32.17 37.76
CA ASN A 1021 -4.71 -33.59 37.81
C ASN A 1021 -4.95 -34.09 39.25
N VAL A 1022 -4.06 -33.73 40.19
CA VAL A 1022 -4.20 -34.09 41.61
C VAL A 1022 -5.47 -33.48 42.22
N ILE A 1023 -5.81 -32.23 41.87
CA ILE A 1023 -7.05 -31.57 42.30
C ILE A 1023 -8.27 -32.33 41.77
N GLN A 1024 -8.26 -32.76 40.50
CA GLN A 1024 -9.36 -33.52 39.91
C GLN A 1024 -9.55 -34.88 40.61
N LEU A 1025 -8.48 -35.65 40.79
CA LEU A 1025 -8.53 -36.93 41.52
C LEU A 1025 -9.02 -36.74 42.97
N SER A 1026 -8.54 -35.70 43.66
CA SER A 1026 -9.02 -35.34 44.99
C SER A 1026 -10.52 -35.03 45.01
N SER A 1027 -11.02 -34.31 44.00
CA SER A 1027 -12.45 -34.01 43.85
C SER A 1027 -13.28 -35.28 43.60
N ILE A 1028 -12.79 -36.23 42.80
CA ILE A 1028 -13.48 -37.50 42.57
C ILE A 1028 -13.58 -38.28 43.89
N ILE A 1029 -12.48 -38.41 44.63
CA ILE A 1029 -12.45 -39.08 45.93
C ILE A 1029 -13.43 -38.44 46.92
N LYS A 1030 -13.40 -37.11 47.06
CA LYS A 1030 -14.35 -36.36 47.91
C LYS A 1030 -15.80 -36.60 47.52
N THR A 1031 -16.07 -36.69 46.22
CA THR A 1031 -17.42 -36.97 45.70
C THR A 1031 -17.86 -38.39 46.07
N ILE A 1032 -16.98 -39.38 45.92
CA ILE A 1032 -17.26 -40.78 46.32
C ILE A 1032 -17.61 -40.86 47.81
N ILE A 1033 -16.80 -40.25 48.69
CA ILE A 1033 -17.04 -40.21 50.14
C ILE A 1033 -18.38 -39.52 50.47
N SER A 1034 -18.71 -38.45 49.75
CA SER A 1034 -19.97 -37.72 49.98
C SER A 1034 -21.22 -38.53 49.63
N ILE A 1035 -21.06 -39.53 48.74
CA ILE A 1035 -22.15 -40.41 48.29
C ILE A 1035 -22.21 -41.67 49.16
N ASP A 1036 -21.05 -42.24 49.50
CA ASP A 1036 -20.90 -43.43 50.34
C ASP A 1036 -19.86 -43.18 51.44
N SER A 1037 -20.36 -42.83 52.63
CA SER A 1037 -19.54 -42.55 53.80
C SER A 1037 -18.82 -43.79 54.36
N ASP A 1038 -19.22 -44.99 53.95
CA ASP A 1038 -18.62 -46.25 54.41
C ASP A 1038 -17.44 -46.69 53.51
N THR A 1039 -17.12 -45.92 52.46
CA THR A 1039 -15.96 -46.19 51.59
C THR A 1039 -14.65 -46.09 52.38
N ASN A 1040 -13.91 -47.20 52.44
CA ASN A 1040 -12.65 -47.28 53.18
C ASN A 1040 -11.49 -46.64 52.38
N ILE A 1041 -11.08 -45.43 52.78
CA ILE A 1041 -9.95 -44.69 52.21
C ILE A 1041 -8.86 -44.53 53.27
N ASP A 1042 -7.60 -44.68 52.87
CA ASP A 1042 -6.45 -44.48 53.76
C ASP A 1042 -6.54 -43.10 54.45
N SER A 1043 -6.57 -43.11 55.78
CA SER A 1043 -6.64 -41.90 56.61
C SER A 1043 -5.53 -40.88 56.34
N ASN A 1044 -4.34 -41.32 55.93
CA ASN A 1044 -3.25 -40.43 55.54
C ASN A 1044 -3.55 -39.72 54.22
N LEU A 1045 -4.15 -40.42 53.26
CA LEU A 1045 -4.55 -39.85 51.98
C LEU A 1045 -5.66 -38.81 52.18
N LEU A 1046 -6.64 -39.09 53.04
CA LEU A 1046 -7.69 -38.13 53.40
C LEU A 1046 -7.10 -36.86 54.02
N SER A 1047 -6.16 -37.00 54.96
CA SER A 1047 -5.44 -35.86 55.55
C SER A 1047 -4.69 -35.03 54.50
N GLN A 1048 -4.02 -35.68 53.54
CA GLN A 1048 -3.35 -35.00 52.42
C GLN A 1048 -4.34 -34.28 51.50
N ILE A 1049 -5.48 -34.89 51.21
CA ILE A 1049 -6.56 -34.32 50.40
C ILE A 1049 -7.17 -33.08 51.05
N ASP A 1050 -7.30 -33.07 52.38
CA ASP A 1050 -7.81 -31.93 53.14
C ASP A 1050 -6.81 -30.78 53.20
N GLN A 1051 -5.51 -31.09 53.26
CA GLN A 1051 -4.43 -30.10 53.24
C GLN A 1051 -4.04 -29.63 51.84
N LEU A 1052 -4.50 -30.31 50.78
CA LEU A 1052 -4.06 -30.11 49.41
C LEU A 1052 -4.11 -28.64 48.95
N GLN A 1053 -5.19 -27.91 49.27
CA GLN A 1053 -5.33 -26.51 48.88
C GLN A 1053 -4.21 -25.64 49.46
N LYS A 1054 -3.87 -25.85 50.74
CA LYS A 1054 -2.79 -25.14 51.41
C LYS A 1054 -1.43 -25.55 50.85
N SER A 1055 -1.20 -26.85 50.68
CA SER A 1055 0.04 -27.37 50.10
C SER A 1055 0.31 -26.84 48.69
N ASN A 1056 -0.74 -26.71 47.86
CA ASN A 1056 -0.63 -26.13 46.52
C ASN A 1056 -0.28 -24.64 46.56
N GLN A 1057 -0.87 -23.87 47.49
CA GLN A 1057 -0.54 -22.47 47.69
C GLN A 1057 0.93 -22.28 48.11
N ASP A 1058 1.39 -23.06 49.08
CA ASP A 1058 2.76 -23.03 49.58
C ASP A 1058 3.75 -23.41 48.46
N PHE A 1059 3.42 -24.43 47.66
CA PHE A 1059 4.21 -24.83 46.50
C PHE A 1059 4.33 -23.71 45.45
N TRP A 1060 3.22 -23.07 45.08
CA TRP A 1060 3.27 -21.98 44.09
C TRP A 1060 4.04 -20.77 44.59
N GLN A 1061 3.92 -20.43 45.88
CA GLN A 1061 4.72 -19.37 46.49
C GLN A 1061 6.22 -19.68 46.41
N LEU A 1062 6.62 -20.91 46.74
CA LEU A 1062 8.01 -21.35 46.66
C LEU A 1062 8.53 -21.29 45.21
N LEU A 1063 7.77 -21.83 44.25
CA LEU A 1063 8.18 -21.84 42.84
C LEU A 1063 8.26 -20.43 42.25
N ASN A 1064 7.34 -19.53 42.62
CA ASN A 1064 7.41 -18.11 42.24
C ASN A 1064 8.68 -17.46 42.82
N HIS A 1065 9.02 -17.76 44.08
CA HIS A 1065 10.21 -17.24 44.72
C HIS A 1065 11.49 -17.73 44.03
N ILE A 1066 11.58 -19.03 43.72
CA ILE A 1066 12.68 -19.62 42.95
C ILE A 1066 12.79 -18.95 41.57
N THR A 1067 11.68 -18.80 40.85
CA THR A 1067 11.67 -18.17 39.51
C THR A 1067 12.11 -16.71 39.55
N ALA A 1068 11.69 -15.96 40.57
CA ALA A 1068 12.13 -14.58 40.77
C ALA A 1068 13.64 -14.48 41.08
N LEU A 1069 14.17 -15.39 41.89
CA LEU A 1069 15.61 -15.48 42.18
C LEU A 1069 16.42 -15.87 40.94
N THR A 1070 15.95 -16.81 40.12
CA THR A 1070 16.61 -17.18 38.85
C THR A 1070 16.69 -15.98 37.90
N ASN A 1071 15.58 -15.24 37.74
CA ASN A 1071 15.57 -14.03 36.92
C ASN A 1071 16.50 -12.92 37.45
N GLN A 1072 16.73 -12.85 38.77
CA GLN A 1072 17.69 -11.91 39.38
C GLN A 1072 19.14 -12.33 39.20
N LEU A 1073 19.41 -13.63 39.03
CA LEU A 1073 20.76 -14.17 38.83
C LEU A 1073 21.17 -14.18 37.34
N GLU A 1074 20.20 -14.17 36.41
CA GLU A 1074 20.41 -14.12 34.96
C GLU A 1074 20.51 -12.70 34.38
N ASN A 1075 20.13 -11.67 35.15
CA ASN A 1075 20.37 -10.24 34.85
C ASN A 1075 21.57 -9.72 35.64
#